data_AF-A0A939JSL7-F1
#
_entry.id   AF-A0A939JSL7-F1
#
_cell.length_a   1.000
_cell.length_b   1.000
_cell.length_c   1.000
_cell.angle_alpha   90.00
_cell.angle_beta   90.00
_cell.angle_gamma   90.00
#
_symmetry.space_group_name_H-M   'P 1'
#
loop_
_entity.id
_entity.type
_entity.pdbx_description
1 polymer ?
#
loop_
_entity_poly.entity_id
_entity_poly.type
_entity_poly.pdbx_seq_one_letter_code
_entity_poly.pdbx_strand_id
1 'polypeptide(L)'
;MVSRRQMLTGSAGLFGAAALPANPLPTSFLTQATSGRDADRRLDVATKAERFGAEQSGDRNLQGAPDWLHRELLMKVDAARAQNLSPSARMQAYANIGNWLPLPDQSALEASAVPRGIEQVTLLDEGASYQRAGSRPDRFAIRSQDGAWWQKASTDPHLYLPKNVRTLRSFGCRGDGKSDDLAAVQTALKFPGTLDGENLTYAVRGEIKLPDNGSIMNATFKQLDPGHRKRSTVSADGVNGLRLINLRVDRNGSGRDGGLETHFGIRIANGSGHLFQDVEVFGDNLGTGFGIQNCHDFDLIRPWVHDIKFVLPADPMDDRVQGIWISNSSNWRAYAPKVSDLGGSVNGGASFAKARTRGFVVGLGSGNFSIFGGQISRCDQGLDITGSNGNTYFAVYGLVAEECSLVGIKLANFNRHGKIDGCSAIRCGSLGFLCIASGDRGVETDDMPRDVVFRDCQAIDTGFDWERKGFPVPGAFIVSPSNVYKRWPKGVKLRNCRAIWTKPPEHPMYGFWNNVAYSGGEPNTVDADCVVTGNPDRAKHFLGWHHPECWLRAATVQSIPNSKPTNLVLEAAIDSMKMLNQRTGQAEIRLSGQYRVETQVSFKPNPINGRQIRILKNGEVLQNTEATVAGVVGFQTTVRTSFEGRFEEGDTVGVEVLQNSGAPLDLHEERGATWLCVRRLHAI
;
A
#
# COMPACT_ATOMS: atom_id res chain seq x y z
N MET A 1 0.78 -45.44 6.19
CA MET A 1 1.37 -45.41 4.84
C MET A 1 0.28 -45.16 3.80
N VAL A 2 0.02 -43.90 3.45
CA VAL A 2 -0.64 -43.49 2.19
C VAL A 2 -0.06 -42.11 1.86
N SER A 3 0.76 -42.01 0.81
CA SER A 3 1.43 -40.78 0.42
C SER A 3 0.50 -39.88 -0.41
N ARG A 4 0.13 -38.72 0.12
CA ARG A 4 -0.43 -37.61 -0.69
C ARG A 4 0.72 -36.80 -1.29
N ARG A 5 1.16 -37.19 -2.49
CA ARG A 5 1.79 -36.26 -3.45
C ARG A 5 0.68 -35.78 -4.38
N GLN A 6 0.14 -34.59 -4.13
CA GLN A 6 -0.58 -33.85 -5.16
C GLN A 6 0.39 -32.89 -5.82
N MET A 7 0.62 -33.12 -7.12
CA MET A 7 1.37 -32.25 -8.01
C MET A 7 0.67 -30.88 -8.09
N LEU A 8 1.40 -29.82 -7.75
CA LEU A 8 1.06 -28.45 -8.08
C LEU A 8 1.81 -28.09 -9.37
N THR A 9 1.20 -28.40 -10.51
CA THR A 9 1.54 -27.81 -11.81
C THR A 9 0.22 -27.44 -12.45
N GLY A 10 -0.23 -26.21 -12.22
CA GLY A 10 -1.52 -25.74 -12.72
C GLY A 10 -1.58 -24.22 -12.78
N SER A 11 -1.68 -23.70 -14.00
CA SER A 11 -2.03 -22.33 -14.40
C SER A 11 -0.98 -21.21 -14.24
N ALA A 12 0.05 -21.23 -15.10
CA ALA A 12 0.77 -20.03 -15.52
C ALA A 12 0.99 -20.12 -17.04
N GLY A 13 -0.03 -19.74 -17.79
CA GLY A 13 -0.04 -19.87 -19.24
C GLY A 13 -1.28 -19.20 -19.81
N LEU A 14 -1.50 -17.93 -19.48
CA LEU A 14 -2.55 -17.09 -20.08
C LEU A 14 -2.13 -15.61 -20.00
N PHE A 15 -1.01 -15.30 -20.65
CA PHE A 15 -0.83 -14.02 -21.34
C PHE A 15 -0.75 -14.30 -22.84
N GLY A 16 -1.71 -15.06 -23.36
CA GLY A 16 -2.04 -14.99 -24.77
C GLY A 16 -2.67 -13.63 -25.03
N ALA A 17 -2.15 -12.89 -26.00
CA ALA A 17 -2.76 -11.67 -26.51
C ALA A 17 -4.16 -11.98 -27.10
N ALA A 18 -5.16 -12.15 -26.24
CA ALA A 18 -6.54 -12.05 -26.65
C ALA A 18 -6.83 -10.56 -26.79
N ALA A 19 -6.92 -10.09 -28.04
CA ALA A 19 -7.47 -8.79 -28.35
C ALA A 19 -8.81 -8.66 -27.60
N LEU A 20 -8.92 -7.65 -26.73
CA LEU A 20 -10.19 -7.27 -26.14
C LEU A 20 -11.17 -6.98 -27.28
N PRO A 21 -12.45 -7.37 -27.20
CA PRO A 21 -13.43 -6.97 -28.19
C PRO A 21 -13.47 -5.45 -28.23
N ALA A 22 -13.19 -4.88 -29.40
CA ALA A 22 -13.40 -3.48 -29.67
C ALA A 22 -14.90 -3.19 -29.56
N ASN A 23 -15.36 -2.80 -28.37
CA ASN A 23 -16.68 -2.21 -28.24
C ASN A 23 -16.61 -0.81 -28.87
N PRO A 24 -17.42 -0.51 -29.90
CA PRO A 24 -17.51 0.84 -30.42
C PRO A 24 -18.02 1.76 -29.31
N LEU A 25 -17.28 2.85 -29.07
CA LEU A 25 -17.73 3.95 -28.23
C LEU A 25 -19.09 4.44 -28.75
N PRO A 26 -20.11 4.65 -27.89
CA PRO A 26 -21.34 5.29 -28.34
C PRO A 26 -21.04 6.76 -28.64
N THR A 27 -20.98 7.09 -29.93
CA THR A 27 -20.96 8.45 -30.46
C THR A 27 -22.34 9.08 -30.28
N SER A 28 -22.65 9.52 -29.06
CA SER A 28 -23.73 10.48 -28.82
C SER A 28 -23.66 10.99 -27.38
N PHE A 29 -22.80 11.98 -27.11
CA PHE A 29 -22.95 12.99 -26.05
C PHE A 29 -21.76 13.95 -26.14
N LEU A 30 -21.73 14.74 -27.22
CA LEU A 30 -20.81 15.85 -27.38
C LEU A 30 -21.59 17.02 -27.99
N THR A 31 -22.33 17.72 -27.14
CA THR A 31 -22.72 19.10 -27.38
C THR A 31 -23.09 19.75 -26.06
N GLN A 32 -22.53 20.95 -25.85
CA GLN A 32 -22.85 21.95 -24.82
C GLN A 32 -22.30 21.72 -23.40
N ALA A 33 -21.13 22.31 -23.14
CA ALA A 33 -20.97 23.38 -22.13
C ALA A 33 -19.49 23.79 -22.03
N THR A 34 -18.99 24.54 -23.01
CA THR A 34 -17.77 25.35 -22.87
C THR A 34 -18.16 26.81 -23.12
N SER A 35 -18.50 27.53 -22.06
CA SER A 35 -18.27 28.98 -22.00
C SER A 35 -18.40 29.48 -20.56
N GLY A 36 -17.37 30.18 -20.10
CA GLY A 36 -17.46 31.15 -19.01
C GLY A 36 -17.24 30.61 -17.60
N ARG A 37 -15.96 30.57 -17.17
CA ARG A 37 -15.48 31.21 -15.93
C ARG A 37 -14.02 30.83 -15.64
N ASP A 38 -13.11 31.49 -16.35
CA ASP A 38 -11.69 31.63 -15.97
C ASP A 38 -11.37 33.13 -15.91
N ALA A 39 -11.93 33.79 -14.90
CA ALA A 39 -11.56 35.14 -14.48
C ALA A 39 -12.25 35.39 -13.13
N ASP A 40 -11.64 34.91 -12.04
CA ASP A 40 -11.71 35.50 -10.69
C ASP A 40 -11.06 34.54 -9.68
N ARG A 41 -9.73 34.59 -9.62
CA ARG A 41 -8.92 34.03 -8.52
C ARG A 41 -7.72 34.93 -8.28
N ARG A 42 -7.94 36.06 -7.59
CA ARG A 42 -6.92 36.82 -6.85
C ARG A 42 -7.59 37.47 -5.63
N LEU A 43 -6.87 37.47 -4.50
CA LEU A 43 -7.27 37.79 -3.12
C LEU A 43 -8.10 36.67 -2.45
N ASP A 44 -7.78 36.15 -1.26
CA ASP A 44 -7.07 36.74 -0.13
C ASP A 44 -6.40 35.62 0.71
N VAL A 45 -5.12 35.81 1.05
CA VAL A 45 -4.32 34.92 1.92
C VAL A 45 -3.79 35.79 3.04
N ALA A 46 -4.50 35.84 4.17
CA ALA A 46 -3.95 36.19 5.47
C ALA A 46 -4.98 35.91 6.57
N THR A 47 -4.48 35.50 7.75
CA THR A 47 -5.17 35.39 9.04
C THR A 47 -6.24 34.31 9.21
N LYS A 48 -5.82 33.15 9.75
CA LYS A 48 -6.38 32.55 10.99
C LYS A 48 -5.61 31.28 11.36
N ALA A 49 -4.47 31.47 12.00
CA ALA A 49 -3.88 30.48 12.88
C ALA A 49 -4.23 30.91 14.31
N GLU A 50 -5.06 30.13 14.99
CA GLU A 50 -5.16 29.98 16.44
C GLU A 50 -6.49 29.31 16.79
N ARG A 51 -6.43 28.07 17.29
CA ARG A 51 -7.23 27.49 18.41
C ARG A 51 -7.46 25.98 18.27
N PHE A 52 -6.86 25.25 19.23
CA PHE A 52 -7.29 23.98 19.87
C PHE A 52 -7.55 22.77 18.94
N GLY A 53 -7.38 21.52 19.35
CA GLY A 53 -7.15 20.86 20.64
C GLY A 53 -7.35 19.37 20.37
N ALA A 54 -6.65 18.51 21.11
CA ALA A 54 -6.56 17.07 20.88
C ALA A 54 -7.91 16.34 21.00
N GLU A 55 -8.20 15.39 20.10
CA GLU A 55 -9.13 14.29 20.39
C GLU A 55 -8.81 13.04 19.57
N GLN A 56 -8.97 11.90 20.24
CA GLN A 56 -8.52 10.56 19.85
C GLN A 56 -9.47 9.93 18.83
N SER A 57 -8.96 9.55 17.65
CA SER A 57 -9.68 8.64 16.75
C SER A 57 -9.45 7.18 17.19
N GLY A 58 -10.51 6.55 17.69
CA GLY A 58 -10.52 5.14 18.06
C GLY A 58 -10.49 4.23 16.82
N ASP A 59 -9.32 3.65 16.54
CA ASP A 59 -9.16 2.57 15.58
C ASP A 59 -8.72 1.31 16.35
N ARG A 60 -9.70 0.54 16.84
CA ARG A 60 -9.46 -0.72 17.55
C ARG A 60 -9.35 -1.84 16.51
N ASN A 61 -8.16 -2.06 15.95
CA ASN A 61 -7.80 -3.32 15.26
C ASN A 61 -6.29 -3.42 15.00
N LEU A 62 -5.46 -3.34 16.05
CA LEU A 62 -4.04 -3.76 16.01
C LEU A 62 -3.63 -4.25 17.41
N GLN A 63 -3.70 -5.56 17.65
CA GLN A 63 -2.97 -6.20 18.75
C GLN A 63 -1.72 -6.85 18.15
N GLY A 64 -0.51 -6.37 18.51
CA GLY A 64 0.72 -7.11 18.21
C GLY A 64 2.01 -6.32 17.94
N ALA A 65 1.99 -4.98 17.88
CA ALA A 65 3.24 -4.20 17.79
C ALA A 65 3.74 -3.82 19.20
N PRO A 66 5.06 -3.79 19.46
CA PRO A 66 5.58 -3.04 20.60
C PRO A 66 5.18 -1.57 20.41
N ASP A 67 4.32 -1.10 21.30
CA ASP A 67 3.63 0.20 21.21
C ASP A 67 4.60 1.38 21.00
N TRP A 68 5.85 1.25 21.46
CA TRP A 68 6.86 2.29 21.39
C TRP A 68 7.45 2.51 19.98
N LEU A 69 7.74 1.46 19.20
CA LEU A 69 8.33 1.61 17.86
C LEU A 69 7.28 2.07 16.85
N HIS A 70 6.05 1.58 17.00
CA HIS A 70 4.92 2.07 16.24
C HIS A 70 4.66 3.56 16.53
N ARG A 71 4.66 3.96 17.80
CA ARG A 71 4.55 5.37 18.19
C ARG A 71 5.73 6.21 17.71
N GLU A 72 6.97 5.71 17.74
CA GLU A 72 8.13 6.48 17.28
C GLU A 72 8.11 6.67 15.75
N LEU A 73 7.77 5.63 14.99
CA LEU A 73 7.58 5.74 13.54
C LEU A 73 6.41 6.68 13.20
N LEU A 74 5.28 6.57 13.90
CA LEU A 74 4.14 7.49 13.74
C LEU A 74 4.51 8.92 14.15
N MET A 75 5.24 9.13 15.26
CA MET A 75 5.70 10.46 15.69
C MET A 75 6.68 11.07 14.69
N LYS A 76 7.56 10.29 14.06
CA LYS A 76 8.46 10.79 13.01
C LYS A 76 7.71 11.07 11.71
N VAL A 77 6.70 10.27 11.37
CA VAL A 77 5.77 10.53 10.26
C VAL A 77 4.99 11.82 10.52
N ASP A 78 4.44 11.99 11.71
CA ASP A 78 3.64 13.15 12.10
C ASP A 78 4.51 14.40 12.29
N ALA A 79 5.76 14.27 12.76
CA ALA A 79 6.73 15.37 12.79
C ALA A 79 7.15 15.80 11.37
N ALA A 80 7.37 14.86 10.46
CA ALA A 80 7.64 15.17 9.04
C ALA A 80 6.42 15.81 8.35
N ARG A 81 5.20 15.44 8.76
CA ARG A 81 3.94 16.08 8.32
C ARG A 81 3.82 17.50 8.89
N ALA A 82 4.09 17.71 10.17
CA ALA A 82 4.00 19.01 10.85
C ALA A 82 4.98 20.05 10.30
N GLN A 83 6.11 19.62 9.73
CA GLN A 83 7.16 20.50 9.19
C GLN A 83 6.97 20.87 7.71
N ASN A 84 5.89 20.46 7.04
CA ASN A 84 5.65 20.75 5.61
C ASN A 84 6.85 20.41 4.68
N LEU A 85 7.65 19.41 5.07
CA LEU A 85 8.86 19.05 4.32
C LEU A 85 8.50 18.61 2.89
N SER A 86 9.36 18.95 1.94
CA SER A 86 9.22 18.53 0.54
C SER A 86 9.24 17.00 0.42
N PRO A 87 8.60 16.42 -0.62
CA PRO A 87 8.58 14.97 -0.81
C PRO A 87 9.98 14.31 -0.82
N SER A 88 10.99 14.99 -1.37
CA SER A 88 12.39 14.53 -1.34
C SER A 88 12.98 14.53 0.07
N ALA A 89 12.71 15.54 0.90
CA ALA A 89 13.17 15.58 2.28
C ALA A 89 12.52 14.51 3.17
N ARG A 90 11.24 14.17 2.91
CA ARG A 90 10.56 13.04 3.57
C ARG A 90 11.20 11.70 3.18
N MET A 91 11.44 11.50 1.89
CA MET A 91 12.13 10.31 1.35
C MET A 91 13.55 10.17 1.91
N GLN A 92 14.26 11.28 2.09
CA GLN A 92 15.60 11.29 2.67
C GLN A 92 15.56 10.99 4.18
N ALA A 93 14.54 11.47 4.91
CA ALA A 93 14.32 11.07 6.30
C ALA A 93 14.05 9.56 6.43
N TYR A 94 13.29 8.96 5.50
CA TYR A 94 13.08 7.50 5.46
C TYR A 94 14.36 6.73 5.09
N ALA A 95 15.12 7.20 4.10
CA ALA A 95 16.38 6.58 3.69
C ALA A 95 17.47 6.70 4.77
N ASN A 96 17.49 7.80 5.52
CA ASN A 96 18.44 8.02 6.61
C ASN A 96 18.16 7.14 7.83
N ILE A 97 16.95 6.59 8.00
CA ILE A 97 16.69 5.57 9.03
C ILE A 97 17.42 4.24 8.70
N GLY A 98 17.74 4.00 7.42
CA GLY A 98 18.51 2.84 6.97
C GLY A 98 20.03 3.04 6.88
N ASN A 99 20.54 4.28 6.99
CA ASN A 99 21.94 4.63 6.69
C ASN A 99 22.79 5.09 7.89
N TRP A 100 22.41 4.75 9.13
CA TRP A 100 23.34 4.86 10.26
C TRP A 100 24.16 3.58 10.38
N LEU A 101 25.32 3.57 9.72
CA LEU A 101 26.63 3.08 10.19
C LEU A 101 27.58 2.95 8.98
N PRO A 102 28.53 3.86 8.77
CA PRO A 102 29.91 3.44 8.59
C PRO A 102 30.48 3.14 9.99
N LEU A 103 31.06 1.95 10.18
CA LEU A 103 31.90 1.69 11.35
C LEU A 103 33.04 2.72 11.34
N PRO A 104 33.18 3.61 12.33
CA PRO A 104 34.37 4.42 12.46
C PRO A 104 35.48 3.55 13.08
N ASP A 105 36.67 3.65 12.48
CA ASP A 105 37.94 3.35 13.14
C ASP A 105 37.96 4.00 14.54
N GLN A 106 38.29 3.19 15.55
CA GLN A 106 38.18 3.52 16.97
C GLN A 106 39.27 4.50 17.47
N SER A 107 39.91 5.25 16.57
CA SER A 107 41.06 6.12 16.88
C SER A 107 40.80 7.63 16.78
N ALA A 108 39.57 8.10 16.52
CA ALA A 108 39.30 9.52 16.23
C ALA A 108 38.23 10.23 17.09
N LEU A 109 38.03 9.83 18.36
CA LEU A 109 37.11 10.52 19.28
C LEU A 109 37.77 10.86 20.62
N GLU A 110 38.86 11.63 20.56
CA GLU A 110 39.23 12.54 21.64
C GLU A 110 39.40 13.95 21.04
N ALA A 111 38.70 14.92 21.65
CA ALA A 111 38.71 16.36 21.38
C ALA A 111 37.63 16.92 20.40
N SER A 112 36.48 17.31 20.95
CA SER A 112 35.94 18.66 20.68
C SER A 112 34.88 19.05 21.72
N ALA A 113 35.08 20.23 22.33
CA ALA A 113 34.24 20.81 23.36
C ALA A 113 32.89 21.33 22.82
N VAL A 114 31.84 21.20 23.64
CA VAL A 114 30.49 21.75 23.41
C VAL A 114 30.34 23.09 24.13
N PRO A 115 29.87 24.18 23.49
CA PRO A 115 29.43 25.38 24.20
C PRO A 115 27.98 25.25 24.66
N ARG A 116 27.73 25.71 25.89
CA ARG A 116 26.42 25.78 26.57
C ARG A 116 25.56 26.91 26.01
N GLY A 117 24.25 26.68 25.94
CA GLY A 117 23.25 27.72 25.74
C GLY A 117 21.83 27.16 25.72
N ILE A 118 21.17 27.11 26.88
CA ILE A 118 19.71 26.97 27.00
C ILE A 118 19.25 28.16 27.84
N GLU A 119 18.39 29.00 27.27
CA GLU A 119 17.54 29.93 28.01
C GLU A 119 16.15 29.33 28.24
N GLN A 120 15.57 29.73 29.35
CA GLN A 120 14.42 29.19 30.06
C GLN A 120 13.09 29.29 29.31
N VAL A 121 12.22 28.29 29.51
CA VAL A 121 10.77 28.46 29.41
C VAL A 121 10.15 28.02 30.74
N THR A 122 9.47 28.97 31.38
CA THR A 122 8.80 28.86 32.68
C THR A 122 7.54 28.00 32.57
N LEU A 123 7.44 26.96 33.41
CA LEU A 123 6.21 26.17 33.59
C LEU A 123 5.35 26.82 34.68
N LEU A 124 4.07 27.03 34.38
CA LEU A 124 3.03 27.25 35.39
C LEU A 124 2.49 25.87 35.82
N ASP A 125 2.43 25.69 37.12
CA ASP A 125 2.18 24.46 37.86
C ASP A 125 0.68 24.33 38.21
N GLU A 126 0.17 23.10 38.30
CA GLU A 126 -0.84 22.69 39.29
C GLU A 126 -1.04 21.15 39.25
N GLY A 127 -0.51 20.47 40.27
CA GLY A 127 -1.23 19.34 40.89
C GLY A 127 -0.71 17.91 40.73
N ALA A 128 0.52 17.58 41.16
CA ALA A 128 0.85 16.28 41.76
C ALA A 128 2.22 16.32 42.49
N SER A 129 2.24 15.87 43.75
CA SER A 129 3.41 15.89 44.64
C SER A 129 4.53 14.93 44.19
N TYR A 130 5.73 15.48 43.95
CA TYR A 130 6.98 14.73 43.78
C TYR A 130 7.76 14.69 45.10
N GLN A 131 7.94 13.51 45.70
CA GLN A 131 9.03 13.29 46.66
C GLN A 131 10.33 13.03 45.89
N ARG A 132 11.35 13.83 46.20
CA ARG A 132 12.67 13.78 45.56
C ARG A 132 13.52 12.69 46.21
N ALA A 133 13.66 11.53 45.57
CA ALA A 133 14.71 10.56 45.87
C ALA A 133 15.94 10.84 44.99
N GLY A 134 17.13 10.76 45.58
CA GLY A 134 18.38 11.36 45.10
C GLY A 134 18.90 10.92 43.73
N SER A 135 19.45 11.91 43.02
CA SER A 135 20.58 11.89 42.07
C SER A 135 20.94 10.58 41.34
N ARG A 136 20.28 10.29 40.20
CA ARG A 136 20.84 9.79 38.91
C ARG A 136 19.85 10.15 37.76
N PRO A 137 20.28 10.50 36.53
CA PRO A 137 19.36 11.04 35.51
C PRO A 137 18.56 10.01 34.68
N ASP A 138 18.71 8.69 34.89
CA ASP A 138 18.39 7.73 33.82
C ASP A 138 17.16 6.84 34.08
N ARG A 139 16.21 7.25 34.94
CA ARG A 139 15.04 6.41 35.26
C ARG A 139 13.75 7.21 35.33
N PHE A 140 12.99 7.19 34.24
CA PHE A 140 11.54 7.42 34.29
C PHE A 140 10.84 6.07 34.40
N ALA A 141 10.00 5.90 35.43
CA ALA A 141 9.13 4.74 35.58
C ALA A 141 7.70 5.15 35.20
N ILE A 142 7.07 4.38 34.31
CA ILE A 142 5.63 4.51 34.01
C ILE A 142 4.95 3.27 34.59
N ARG A 143 3.88 3.51 35.35
CA ARG A 143 3.06 2.48 36.00
C ARG A 143 1.90 2.11 35.07
N SER A 144 1.69 0.83 34.79
CA SER A 144 0.46 0.35 34.17
C SER A 144 -0.68 0.31 35.20
N GLN A 145 -1.93 0.36 34.75
CA GLN A 145 -3.12 0.36 35.62
C GLN A 145 -3.27 -0.91 36.49
N ASP A 146 -2.52 -1.96 36.19
CA ASP A 146 -2.49 -3.27 36.87
C ASP A 146 -1.26 -3.50 37.76
N GLY A 147 -0.37 -2.51 37.90
CA GLY A 147 0.62 -2.49 39.00
C GLY A 147 1.84 -3.41 38.88
N ALA A 148 2.11 -4.00 37.72
CA ALA A 148 3.31 -4.83 37.51
C ALA A 148 4.54 -3.97 37.11
N TRP A 149 5.69 -4.25 37.74
CA TRP A 149 6.98 -3.62 37.40
C TRP A 149 7.67 -4.40 36.27
N TRP A 150 7.88 -3.76 35.11
CA TRP A 150 8.75 -4.31 34.06
C TRP A 150 10.18 -3.80 34.25
N GLN A 151 11.13 -4.71 34.45
CA GLN A 151 12.56 -4.37 34.33
C GLN A 151 12.90 -4.17 32.85
N LYS A 152 13.47 -3.01 32.53
CA LYS A 152 13.98 -2.64 31.21
C LYS A 152 15.15 -3.56 30.83
N ALA A 153 14.88 -4.58 30.01
CA ALA A 153 15.91 -5.21 29.21
C ALA A 153 16.43 -4.20 28.19
N SER A 154 17.74 -4.24 27.91
CA SER A 154 18.50 -3.55 26.83
C SER A 154 17.67 -2.75 25.80
N THR A 155 18.01 -1.48 25.61
CA THR A 155 17.32 -0.47 24.76
C THR A 155 17.39 -0.69 23.25
N ASP A 156 17.89 -1.83 22.78
CA ASP A 156 17.73 -2.24 21.39
C ASP A 156 17.32 -3.73 21.36
N PRO A 157 16.05 -4.06 21.10
CA PRO A 157 15.61 -5.45 21.00
C PRO A 157 16.21 -6.21 19.80
N HIS A 158 16.99 -5.54 18.95
CA HIS A 158 17.65 -6.15 17.79
C HIS A 158 19.12 -6.49 18.02
N LEU A 159 19.71 -6.14 19.16
CA LEU A 159 21.07 -6.55 19.51
C LEU A 159 21.07 -7.98 20.07
N TYR A 160 21.07 -8.96 19.17
CA TYR A 160 21.35 -10.34 19.52
C TYR A 160 22.80 -10.44 20.04
N LEU A 161 22.95 -10.68 21.35
CA LEU A 161 24.24 -11.02 21.95
C LEU A 161 24.39 -12.55 21.91
N PRO A 162 25.24 -13.09 21.02
CA PRO A 162 25.39 -14.53 20.90
C PRO A 162 25.96 -15.13 22.19
N LYS A 163 25.41 -16.25 22.63
CA LYS A 163 25.95 -17.06 23.73
C LYS A 163 26.79 -18.20 23.15
N ASN A 164 27.83 -18.61 23.86
CA ASN A 164 28.69 -19.74 23.50
C ASN A 164 29.16 -19.67 22.05
N VAL A 165 30.05 -18.73 21.74
CA VAL A 165 30.55 -18.52 20.37
C VAL A 165 31.75 -19.43 20.09
N ARG A 166 31.77 -20.06 18.91
CA ARG A 166 32.97 -20.71 18.34
C ARG A 166 33.13 -20.33 16.88
N THR A 167 34.36 -20.32 16.37
CA THR A 167 34.61 -20.02 14.96
C THR A 167 34.43 -21.27 14.09
N LEU A 168 34.03 -21.10 12.83
CA LEU A 168 33.98 -22.20 11.86
C LEU A 168 35.37 -22.84 11.65
N ARG A 169 36.45 -22.05 11.72
CA ARG A 169 37.84 -22.57 11.62
C ARG A 169 38.22 -23.52 12.74
N SER A 170 37.64 -23.35 13.95
CA SER A 170 37.87 -24.28 15.07
C SER A 170 37.37 -25.71 14.81
N PHE A 171 36.57 -25.90 13.75
CA PHE A 171 36.08 -27.20 13.28
C PHE A 171 36.75 -27.67 11.98
N GLY A 172 37.85 -27.03 11.57
CA GLY A 172 38.63 -27.43 10.39
C GLY A 172 38.20 -26.77 9.08
N CYS A 173 37.27 -25.82 9.11
CA CYS A 173 36.97 -25.01 7.92
C CYS A 173 38.19 -24.14 7.57
N ARG A 174 38.48 -23.98 6.28
CA ARG A 174 39.59 -23.16 5.78
C ARG A 174 39.19 -21.71 5.59
N GLY A 175 38.01 -21.46 5.01
CA GLY A 175 37.53 -20.10 4.78
C GLY A 175 38.31 -19.33 3.71
N ASP A 176 38.89 -20.03 2.74
CA ASP A 176 39.73 -19.46 1.66
C ASP A 176 38.95 -19.17 0.36
N GLY A 177 37.64 -19.44 0.35
CA GLY A 177 36.74 -19.31 -0.80
C GLY A 177 37.02 -20.28 -1.95
N LYS A 178 37.84 -21.30 -1.75
CA LYS A 178 38.28 -22.24 -2.79
C LYS A 178 38.15 -23.71 -2.36
N SER A 179 38.60 -24.01 -1.16
CA SER A 179 38.55 -25.35 -0.58
C SER A 179 37.11 -25.71 -0.20
N ASP A 180 36.74 -26.96 -0.41
CA ASP A 180 35.41 -27.45 -0.04
C ASP A 180 35.30 -27.64 1.49
N ASP A 181 34.67 -26.68 2.14
CA ASP A 181 34.46 -26.60 3.59
C ASP A 181 33.19 -27.35 4.05
N LEU A 182 32.42 -27.96 3.14
CA LEU A 182 31.10 -28.51 3.45
C LEU A 182 31.10 -29.49 4.64
N ALA A 183 32.03 -30.46 4.66
CA ALA A 183 32.09 -31.45 5.73
C ALA A 183 32.46 -30.84 7.09
N ALA A 184 33.34 -29.83 7.10
CA ALA A 184 33.77 -29.13 8.30
C ALA A 184 32.64 -28.23 8.84
N VAL A 185 31.92 -27.51 7.95
CA VAL A 185 30.74 -26.71 8.31
C VAL A 185 29.64 -27.59 8.91
N GLN A 186 29.34 -28.73 8.30
CA GLN A 186 28.34 -29.69 8.81
C GLN A 186 28.74 -30.29 10.17
N THR A 187 30.04 -30.40 10.44
CA THR A 187 30.54 -30.79 11.76
C THR A 187 30.37 -29.66 12.77
N ALA A 188 30.71 -28.42 12.39
CA ALA A 188 30.54 -27.24 13.22
C ALA A 188 29.08 -27.05 13.64
N LEU A 189 28.12 -27.29 12.75
CA LEU A 189 26.68 -27.14 13.01
C LEU A 189 26.13 -28.05 14.12
N LYS A 190 26.88 -29.06 14.56
CA LYS A 190 26.50 -29.88 15.73
C LYS A 190 26.77 -29.18 17.07
N PHE A 191 27.47 -28.05 17.05
CA PHE A 191 27.78 -27.26 18.25
C PHE A 191 26.54 -26.53 18.77
N PRO A 192 26.16 -26.69 20.05
CA PRO A 192 24.97 -26.05 20.63
C PRO A 192 25.23 -24.59 21.04
N GLY A 193 25.62 -23.76 20.07
CA GLY A 193 25.95 -22.35 20.27
C GLY A 193 25.97 -21.57 18.96
N THR A 194 26.59 -20.39 18.97
CA THR A 194 26.72 -19.57 17.75
C THR A 194 28.04 -19.84 17.05
N LEU A 195 27.97 -20.06 15.73
CA LEU A 195 29.13 -20.20 14.87
C LEU A 195 29.47 -18.86 14.23
N ASP A 196 30.69 -18.38 14.47
CA ASP A 196 31.26 -17.20 13.84
C ASP A 196 32.08 -17.60 12.61
N GLY A 197 31.74 -17.02 11.45
CA GLY A 197 32.49 -17.18 10.22
C GLY A 197 33.67 -16.23 10.07
N GLU A 198 33.92 -15.34 11.03
CA GLU A 198 35.06 -14.42 11.04
C GLU A 198 35.16 -13.54 9.78
N ASN A 199 34.02 -13.28 9.13
CA ASN A 199 33.87 -12.62 7.83
C ASN A 199 34.64 -13.30 6.67
N LEU A 200 34.91 -14.60 6.79
CA LEU A 200 35.59 -15.38 5.76
C LEU A 200 34.61 -15.99 4.74
N THR A 201 35.16 -16.47 3.62
CA THR A 201 34.41 -17.15 2.56
C THR A 201 34.64 -18.66 2.63
N TYR A 202 33.59 -19.42 2.89
CA TYR A 202 33.61 -20.87 2.97
C TYR A 202 32.98 -21.44 1.72
N ALA A 203 33.79 -22.07 0.87
CA ALA A 203 33.29 -22.63 -0.37
C ALA A 203 32.72 -24.04 -0.11
N VAL A 204 31.60 -24.39 -0.73
CA VAL A 204 30.92 -25.67 -0.50
C VAL A 204 30.52 -26.32 -1.81
N ARG A 205 30.71 -27.65 -1.91
CA ARG A 205 30.19 -28.47 -3.01
C ARG A 205 28.92 -29.20 -2.58
N GLY A 206 27.81 -28.47 -2.50
CA GLY A 206 26.52 -29.05 -2.12
C GLY A 206 25.69 -28.10 -1.25
N GLU A 207 24.99 -28.68 -0.29
CA GLU A 207 23.99 -28.01 0.54
C GLU A 207 24.40 -28.03 2.01
N ILE A 208 24.49 -26.85 2.62
CA ILE A 208 24.62 -26.69 4.07
C ILE A 208 23.23 -26.87 4.69
N LYS A 209 23.07 -27.82 5.59
CA LYS A 209 21.78 -28.15 6.24
C LYS A 209 21.80 -27.66 7.67
N LEU A 210 20.99 -26.65 7.96
CA LEU A 210 20.90 -26.06 9.27
C LEU A 210 20.06 -26.95 10.21
N PRO A 211 20.53 -27.23 11.43
CA PRO A 211 19.74 -27.93 12.45
C PRO A 211 18.83 -26.96 13.22
N ASP A 212 17.98 -27.51 14.09
CA ASP A 212 17.25 -26.74 15.10
C ASP A 212 18.19 -25.83 15.90
N ASN A 213 17.74 -24.59 16.12
CA ASN A 213 18.49 -23.54 16.81
C ASN A 213 19.85 -23.22 16.16
N GLY A 214 20.04 -23.58 14.89
CA GLY A 214 21.23 -23.24 14.13
C GLY A 214 21.48 -21.72 14.14
N SER A 215 22.64 -21.32 14.64
CA SER A 215 23.06 -19.92 14.77
C SER A 215 24.39 -19.70 14.07
N ILE A 216 24.39 -18.90 13.00
CA ILE A 216 25.58 -18.54 12.23
C ILE A 216 25.65 -17.03 12.11
N MET A 217 26.85 -16.47 12.29
CA MET A 217 27.12 -15.07 12.02
C MET A 217 28.40 -14.83 11.23
N ASN A 218 28.47 -13.68 10.54
CA ASN A 218 29.67 -13.17 9.87
C ASN A 218 30.32 -14.19 8.92
N ALA A 219 29.54 -14.83 8.05
CA ALA A 219 30.04 -15.85 7.14
C ALA A 219 29.63 -15.55 5.70
N THR A 220 30.48 -15.88 4.73
CA THR A 220 30.08 -15.96 3.32
C THR A 220 30.13 -17.42 2.88
N PHE A 221 29.03 -17.98 2.37
CA PHE A 221 29.03 -19.30 1.75
C PHE A 221 29.01 -19.19 0.24
N LYS A 222 29.96 -19.84 -0.42
CA LYS A 222 30.10 -19.82 -1.89
C LYS A 222 29.88 -21.21 -2.48
N GLN A 223 29.00 -21.34 -3.45
CA GLN A 223 28.79 -22.61 -4.15
C GLN A 223 29.94 -22.92 -5.11
N LEU A 224 30.57 -24.09 -5.03
CA LEU A 224 31.64 -24.49 -5.97
C LEU A 224 31.12 -25.10 -7.28
N ASP A 225 29.92 -25.67 -7.25
CA ASP A 225 29.38 -26.47 -8.36
C ASP A 225 27.88 -26.17 -8.57
N PRO A 226 27.54 -25.01 -9.13
CA PRO A 226 26.17 -24.50 -9.14
C PRO A 226 25.21 -25.25 -10.09
N GLY A 227 25.70 -26.13 -10.97
CA GLY A 227 24.94 -26.66 -12.12
C GLY A 227 24.10 -27.93 -11.88
N HIS A 228 24.09 -28.50 -10.67
CA HIS A 228 23.33 -29.73 -10.43
C HIS A 228 21.83 -29.52 -10.24
N ARG A 229 21.03 -30.49 -10.69
CA ARG A 229 19.57 -30.52 -10.52
C ARG A 229 19.17 -30.50 -9.04
N LYS A 230 18.51 -29.40 -8.64
CA LYS A 230 17.97 -29.08 -7.30
C LYS A 230 19.05 -28.77 -6.26
N ARG A 231 19.42 -27.50 -6.12
CA ARG A 231 20.47 -27.09 -5.18
C ARG A 231 20.09 -25.84 -4.40
N SER A 232 20.10 -25.97 -3.07
CA SER A 232 20.15 -24.85 -2.15
C SER A 232 21.57 -24.73 -1.60
N THR A 233 22.18 -23.55 -1.56
CA THR A 233 23.51 -23.42 -0.91
C THR A 233 23.37 -23.59 0.60
N VAL A 234 22.37 -22.95 1.18
CA VAL A 234 21.96 -23.13 2.58
C VAL A 234 20.50 -23.55 2.61
N SER A 235 20.17 -24.56 3.42
CA SER A 235 18.78 -24.94 3.63
C SER A 235 18.46 -25.41 5.03
N ALA A 236 17.17 -25.37 5.33
CA ALA A 236 16.59 -25.94 6.52
C ALA A 236 15.15 -26.39 6.22
N ASP A 237 14.74 -27.52 6.78
CA ASP A 237 13.40 -28.06 6.62
C ASP A 237 12.96 -28.71 7.93
N GLY A 238 11.83 -28.27 8.50
CA GLY A 238 11.32 -28.84 9.74
C GLY A 238 12.02 -28.33 11.00
N VAL A 239 12.74 -27.19 10.92
CA VAL A 239 13.57 -26.69 12.03
C VAL A 239 13.06 -25.37 12.60
N ASN A 240 13.39 -25.09 13.86
CA ASN A 240 12.98 -23.91 14.59
C ASN A 240 14.18 -23.09 15.08
N GLY A 241 13.95 -21.84 15.45
CA GLY A 241 14.92 -21.06 16.23
C GLY A 241 16.17 -20.60 15.48
N LEU A 242 16.20 -20.70 14.16
CA LEU A 242 17.34 -20.25 13.34
C LEU A 242 17.72 -18.79 13.60
N ARG A 243 19.03 -18.52 13.63
CA ARG A 243 19.63 -17.17 13.73
C ARG A 243 20.69 -17.03 12.65
N LEU A 244 20.40 -16.30 11.57
CA LEU A 244 21.37 -16.00 10.51
C LEU A 244 21.64 -14.50 10.52
N ILE A 245 22.85 -14.10 10.90
CA ILE A 245 23.19 -12.70 11.17
C ILE A 245 24.44 -12.30 10.37
N ASN A 246 24.35 -11.29 9.50
CA ASN A 246 25.48 -10.93 8.62
C ASN A 246 25.99 -12.16 7.83
N LEU A 247 25.04 -12.90 7.24
CA LEU A 247 25.30 -14.09 6.44
C LEU A 247 25.18 -13.74 4.97
N ARG A 248 26.23 -14.02 4.19
CA ARG A 248 26.23 -13.86 2.73
C ARG A 248 26.21 -15.20 2.03
N VAL A 249 25.51 -15.29 0.90
CA VAL A 249 25.49 -16.46 0.05
C VAL A 249 25.77 -16.07 -1.41
N ASP A 250 26.90 -16.55 -1.93
CA ASP A 250 27.25 -16.52 -3.33
C ASP A 250 26.81 -17.83 -4.00
N ARG A 251 25.78 -17.73 -4.85
CA ARG A 251 25.26 -18.86 -5.63
C ARG A 251 26.23 -19.30 -6.73
N ASN A 252 27.14 -18.42 -7.14
CA ASN A 252 28.22 -18.66 -8.10
C ASN A 252 27.76 -19.35 -9.39
N GLY A 253 26.53 -19.08 -9.84
CA GLY A 253 25.89 -19.73 -10.98
C GLY A 253 26.38 -19.26 -12.35
N SER A 254 25.94 -19.96 -13.39
CA SER A 254 26.20 -19.63 -14.80
C SER A 254 25.04 -18.87 -15.46
N GLY A 255 23.90 -18.78 -14.77
CA GLY A 255 22.65 -18.25 -15.30
C GLY A 255 21.80 -19.28 -16.07
N ARG A 256 22.37 -20.44 -16.43
CA ARG A 256 21.72 -21.40 -17.34
C ARG A 256 20.93 -22.48 -16.62
N ASP A 257 21.29 -22.77 -15.38
CA ASP A 257 20.78 -23.92 -14.64
C ASP A 257 19.71 -23.53 -13.64
N GLY A 258 18.81 -24.49 -13.38
CA GLY A 258 17.92 -24.49 -12.25
C GLY A 258 16.46 -24.17 -12.53
N GLY A 259 15.77 -23.65 -11.52
CA GLY A 259 14.34 -23.36 -11.59
C GLY A 259 13.81 -22.82 -10.27
N LEU A 260 12.74 -22.02 -10.35
CA LEU A 260 12.17 -21.25 -9.23
C LEU A 260 12.02 -22.03 -7.92
N GLU A 261 11.48 -23.25 -8.01
CA GLU A 261 11.19 -24.10 -6.84
C GLU A 261 12.29 -25.10 -6.49
N THR A 262 13.41 -25.06 -7.22
CA THR A 262 14.45 -26.10 -7.11
C THR A 262 15.81 -25.54 -6.74
N HIS A 263 16.05 -24.25 -6.98
CA HIS A 263 17.34 -23.63 -6.76
C HIS A 263 17.18 -22.42 -5.86
N PHE A 264 17.95 -22.43 -4.77
CA PHE A 264 17.90 -21.39 -3.76
C PHE A 264 19.32 -20.97 -3.38
N GLY A 265 19.55 -19.68 -3.10
CA GLY A 265 20.69 -19.32 -2.26
C GLY A 265 20.45 -19.84 -0.85
N ILE A 266 19.34 -19.42 -0.25
CA ILE A 266 18.86 -19.86 1.05
C ILE A 266 17.43 -20.37 0.94
N ARG A 267 17.15 -21.58 1.44
CA ARG A 267 15.80 -22.16 1.53
C ARG A 267 15.45 -22.56 2.96
N ILE A 268 14.51 -21.88 3.58
CA ILE A 268 13.97 -22.24 4.90
C ILE A 268 12.54 -22.75 4.71
N ALA A 269 12.25 -23.95 5.18
CA ALA A 269 10.93 -24.56 5.06
C ALA A 269 10.44 -25.13 6.40
N ASN A 270 9.12 -25.08 6.62
CA ASN A 270 8.43 -25.78 7.72
C ASN A 270 9.07 -25.50 9.10
N GLY A 271 8.95 -24.28 9.61
CA GLY A 271 9.70 -23.88 10.80
C GLY A 271 9.15 -22.64 11.49
N SER A 272 9.66 -22.33 12.69
CA SER A 272 9.23 -21.15 13.42
C SER A 272 10.30 -20.48 14.27
N GLY A 273 10.03 -19.25 14.69
CA GLY A 273 10.85 -18.53 15.65
C GLY A 273 12.20 -18.11 15.08
N HIS A 274 12.27 -17.72 13.79
CA HIS A 274 13.52 -17.40 13.10
C HIS A 274 13.89 -15.91 13.18
N LEU A 275 15.18 -15.62 13.14
CA LEU A 275 15.72 -14.27 12.91
C LEU A 275 16.72 -14.32 11.77
N PHE A 276 16.46 -13.49 10.77
CA PHE A 276 17.36 -13.27 9.63
C PHE A 276 17.72 -11.80 9.62
N GLN A 277 18.98 -11.47 9.89
CA GLN A 277 19.44 -10.10 9.98
C GLN A 277 20.66 -9.90 9.10
N ASP A 278 20.64 -8.85 8.27
CA ASP A 278 21.75 -8.49 7.38
C ASP A 278 22.15 -9.70 6.49
N VAL A 279 21.15 -10.43 6.00
CA VAL A 279 21.35 -11.60 5.12
C VAL A 279 21.44 -11.13 3.67
N GLU A 280 22.52 -11.50 2.99
CA GLU A 280 22.81 -11.13 1.61
C GLU A 280 22.82 -12.39 0.72
N VAL A 281 22.18 -12.33 -0.44
CA VAL A 281 22.23 -13.42 -1.44
C VAL A 281 22.44 -12.85 -2.83
N PHE A 282 23.44 -13.37 -3.54
CA PHE A 282 23.74 -12.96 -4.91
C PHE A 282 24.27 -14.14 -5.75
N GLY A 283 24.53 -13.84 -7.02
CA GLY A 283 25.05 -14.81 -7.98
C GLY A 283 23.97 -15.43 -8.85
N ASP A 284 24.38 -15.73 -10.07
CA ASP A 284 23.48 -16.15 -11.16
C ASP A 284 22.84 -17.53 -10.93
N ASN A 285 22.01 -17.91 -11.91
CA ASN A 285 21.16 -19.10 -12.05
C ASN A 285 19.68 -18.80 -11.88
N LEU A 286 18.88 -19.57 -12.61
CA LEU A 286 17.43 -19.66 -12.43
C LEU A 286 17.14 -20.09 -10.99
N GLY A 287 16.08 -19.57 -10.39
CA GLY A 287 15.72 -19.90 -9.02
C GLY A 287 15.40 -18.69 -8.15
N THR A 288 15.46 -18.91 -6.85
CA THR A 288 15.15 -17.93 -5.82
C THR A 288 16.42 -17.56 -5.05
N GLY A 289 16.63 -16.29 -4.74
CA GLY A 289 17.72 -15.90 -3.84
C GLY A 289 17.47 -16.43 -2.43
N PHE A 290 16.42 -15.92 -1.79
CA PHE A 290 16.05 -16.28 -0.42
C PHE A 290 14.58 -16.71 -0.33
N GLY A 291 14.33 -18.01 -0.12
CA GLY A 291 13.01 -18.59 0.04
C GLY A 291 12.68 -18.97 1.50
N ILE A 292 11.50 -18.57 1.98
CA ILE A 292 10.94 -18.92 3.29
C ILE A 292 9.52 -19.45 3.11
N GLN A 293 9.32 -20.75 3.35
CA GLN A 293 8.10 -21.46 2.97
C GLN A 293 7.48 -22.18 4.16
N ASN A 294 6.17 -22.04 4.37
CA ASN A 294 5.47 -22.71 5.48
C ASN A 294 6.10 -22.39 6.85
N CYS A 295 6.52 -21.14 7.06
CA CYS A 295 7.15 -20.72 8.31
C CYS A 295 6.26 -19.76 9.08
N HIS A 296 6.44 -19.72 10.40
CA HIS A 296 5.69 -18.84 11.28
C HIS A 296 6.60 -18.10 12.25
N ASP A 297 6.18 -16.93 12.72
CA ASP A 297 6.85 -16.19 13.80
C ASP A 297 8.33 -15.90 13.51
N PHE A 298 8.60 -15.07 12.49
CA PHE A 298 9.97 -14.73 12.10
C PHE A 298 10.16 -13.28 11.69
N ASP A 299 11.38 -12.78 11.84
CA ASP A 299 11.78 -11.43 11.44
C ASP A 299 12.88 -11.48 10.37
N LEU A 300 12.69 -10.66 9.31
CA LEU A 300 13.72 -10.34 8.32
C LEU A 300 14.13 -8.89 8.53
N ILE A 301 15.40 -8.66 8.82
CA ILE A 301 15.95 -7.32 9.08
C ILE A 301 17.03 -7.05 8.04
N ARG A 302 16.78 -6.06 7.18
CA ARG A 302 17.65 -5.63 6.08
C ARG A 302 18.16 -6.79 5.20
N PRO A 303 17.31 -7.73 4.75
CA PRO A 303 17.75 -8.72 3.78
C PRO A 303 18.10 -8.02 2.46
N TRP A 304 19.14 -8.48 1.77
CA TRP A 304 19.52 -7.97 0.45
C TRP A 304 19.70 -9.13 -0.54
N VAL A 305 18.91 -9.13 -1.61
CA VAL A 305 19.08 -10.08 -2.71
C VAL A 305 19.37 -9.32 -4.00
N HIS A 306 20.48 -9.63 -4.67
CA HIS A 306 20.88 -8.87 -5.85
C HIS A 306 21.72 -9.64 -6.84
N ASP A 307 21.91 -9.06 -8.03
CA ASP A 307 22.82 -9.56 -9.06
C ASP A 307 22.58 -11.04 -9.38
N ILE A 308 21.32 -11.36 -9.64
CA ILE A 308 20.91 -12.70 -10.10
C ILE A 308 20.46 -12.58 -11.55
N LYS A 309 21.29 -13.11 -12.46
CA LYS A 309 20.99 -13.18 -13.88
C LYS A 309 20.69 -14.60 -14.35
N PHE A 310 19.82 -14.70 -15.35
CA PHE A 310 19.61 -15.93 -16.11
C PHE A 310 20.05 -15.79 -17.58
N VAL A 311 20.36 -16.91 -18.22
CA VAL A 311 20.71 -16.99 -19.64
C VAL A 311 19.94 -18.15 -20.27
N LEU A 312 19.02 -17.84 -21.18
CA LEU A 312 18.16 -18.83 -21.82
C LEU A 312 18.22 -18.76 -23.36
N PRO A 313 18.00 -19.88 -24.07
CA PRO A 313 17.95 -19.89 -25.54
C PRO A 313 16.59 -19.46 -26.12
N ALA A 314 15.57 -19.20 -25.30
CA ALA A 314 14.26 -18.73 -25.76
C ALA A 314 13.53 -18.01 -24.62
N ASP A 315 12.53 -17.18 -24.95
CA ASP A 315 11.71 -16.54 -23.92
C ASP A 315 10.96 -17.63 -23.16
N PRO A 316 11.17 -17.73 -21.84
CA PRO A 316 10.54 -18.76 -21.03
C PRO A 316 9.02 -18.65 -20.89
N MET A 317 8.38 -17.56 -21.33
CA MET A 317 6.97 -17.21 -21.14
C MET A 317 6.52 -17.01 -19.68
N ASP A 318 7.28 -17.53 -18.72
CA ASP A 318 7.03 -17.50 -17.28
C ASP A 318 8.27 -17.04 -16.52
N ASP A 319 8.08 -16.70 -15.25
CA ASP A 319 9.14 -16.21 -14.38
C ASP A 319 10.23 -17.26 -14.15
N ARG A 320 11.45 -16.77 -13.96
CA ARG A 320 12.67 -17.59 -13.88
C ARG A 320 13.57 -17.25 -12.70
N VAL A 321 13.49 -16.03 -12.21
CA VAL A 321 14.25 -15.56 -11.04
C VAL A 321 13.35 -14.87 -10.05
N GLN A 322 13.56 -15.16 -8.77
CA GLN A 322 12.94 -14.47 -7.65
C GLN A 322 14.02 -13.96 -6.69
N GLY A 323 13.86 -12.75 -6.15
CA GLY A 323 14.75 -12.24 -5.12
C GLY A 323 14.45 -12.89 -3.78
N ILE A 324 13.43 -12.37 -3.10
CA ILE A 324 12.90 -12.92 -1.84
C ILE A 324 11.54 -13.57 -2.15
N TRP A 325 11.32 -14.78 -1.67
CA TRP A 325 10.04 -15.48 -1.79
C TRP A 325 9.57 -15.98 -0.43
N ILE A 326 8.46 -15.43 0.06
CA ILE A 326 7.79 -15.89 1.26
C ILE A 326 6.46 -16.53 0.86
N SER A 327 6.16 -17.74 1.32
CA SER A 327 4.90 -18.39 0.96
C SER A 327 4.28 -19.25 2.04
N ASN A 328 2.95 -19.20 2.13
CA ASN A 328 2.17 -19.96 3.12
C ASN A 328 2.71 -19.77 4.54
N SER A 329 3.12 -18.54 4.86
CA SER A 329 3.80 -18.18 6.09
C SER A 329 2.98 -17.15 6.85
N SER A 330 3.08 -17.12 8.18
CA SER A 330 2.32 -16.15 8.98
C SER A 330 3.08 -15.55 10.14
N ASN A 331 2.55 -14.44 10.67
CA ASN A 331 3.11 -13.74 11.84
C ASN A 331 4.57 -13.32 11.63
N TRP A 332 4.87 -12.67 10.51
CA TRP A 332 6.24 -12.29 10.18
C TRP A 332 6.36 -10.81 9.83
N ARG A 333 7.58 -10.29 9.99
CA ARG A 333 7.88 -8.89 9.68
C ARG A 333 9.14 -8.80 8.83
N ALA A 334 9.15 -7.90 7.85
CA ALA A 334 10.33 -7.54 7.09
C ALA A 334 10.63 -6.06 7.27
N TYR A 335 11.86 -5.73 7.68
CA TYR A 335 12.33 -4.37 7.89
C TYR A 335 13.39 -4.05 6.85
N ALA A 336 13.17 -2.96 6.11
CA ALA A 336 14.03 -2.45 5.06
C ALA A 336 14.57 -3.53 4.08
N PRO A 337 13.71 -4.40 3.52
CA PRO A 337 14.17 -5.38 2.54
C PRO A 337 14.71 -4.68 1.28
N LYS A 338 15.80 -5.20 0.73
CA LYS A 338 16.38 -4.73 -0.51
C LYS A 338 16.43 -5.85 -1.54
N VAL A 339 15.94 -5.56 -2.74
CA VAL A 339 16.13 -6.45 -3.89
C VAL A 339 16.53 -5.60 -5.10
N SER A 340 17.58 -5.97 -5.81
CA SER A 340 18.03 -5.21 -6.97
C SER A 340 18.61 -6.08 -8.07
N ASP A 341 18.61 -5.58 -9.31
CA ASP A 341 19.39 -6.17 -10.40
C ASP A 341 19.05 -7.62 -10.72
N LEU A 342 17.76 -7.97 -10.73
CA LEU A 342 17.30 -9.27 -11.21
C LEU A 342 17.01 -9.21 -12.70
N GLY A 343 17.47 -10.21 -13.46
CA GLY A 343 17.25 -10.17 -14.90
C GLY A 343 17.76 -11.36 -15.66
N GLY A 344 17.84 -11.21 -16.97
CA GLY A 344 18.51 -12.20 -17.80
C GLY A 344 18.69 -11.78 -19.24
N SER A 345 19.22 -12.71 -20.02
CA SER A 345 19.34 -12.62 -21.47
C SER A 345 18.67 -13.81 -22.13
N VAL A 346 18.03 -13.55 -23.28
CA VAL A 346 17.44 -14.58 -24.13
C VAL A 346 18.13 -14.51 -25.48
N ASN A 347 18.59 -15.65 -26.02
CA ASN A 347 19.31 -15.72 -27.30
C ASN A 347 20.51 -14.75 -27.39
N GLY A 348 21.17 -14.47 -26.27
CA GLY A 348 22.28 -13.52 -26.20
C GLY A 348 21.88 -12.05 -26.38
N GLY A 349 20.58 -11.74 -26.48
CA GLY A 349 20.06 -10.39 -26.61
C GLY A 349 19.84 -9.68 -25.26
N ALA A 350 19.96 -8.35 -25.26
CA ALA A 350 19.71 -7.48 -24.11
C ALA A 350 18.21 -7.34 -23.75
N SER A 351 17.30 -7.85 -24.60
CA SER A 351 15.84 -7.60 -24.59
C SER A 351 15.09 -8.11 -23.35
N PHE A 352 15.76 -8.79 -22.42
CA PHE A 352 15.17 -9.38 -21.22
C PHE A 352 15.86 -8.95 -19.92
N ALA A 353 16.59 -7.83 -19.95
CA ALA A 353 17.45 -7.38 -18.85
C ALA A 353 16.77 -7.34 -17.47
N LYS A 354 15.44 -7.22 -17.42
CA LYS A 354 14.63 -7.27 -16.19
C LYS A 354 13.48 -8.28 -16.23
N ALA A 355 13.03 -8.69 -17.41
CA ALA A 355 11.79 -9.46 -17.57
C ALA A 355 11.86 -10.86 -16.97
N ARG A 356 10.70 -11.43 -16.63
CA ARG A 356 10.56 -12.78 -16.06
C ARG A 356 11.20 -12.90 -14.67
N THR A 357 11.21 -11.81 -13.92
CA THR A 357 11.77 -11.75 -12.56
C THR A 357 10.80 -11.14 -11.57
N ARG A 358 10.88 -11.57 -10.31
CA ARG A 358 10.10 -10.97 -9.22
C ARG A 358 11.01 -10.57 -8.08
N GLY A 359 10.91 -9.34 -7.63
CA GLY A 359 11.77 -8.79 -6.58
C GLY A 359 11.49 -9.42 -5.23
N PHE A 360 10.37 -9.03 -4.61
CA PHE A 360 9.87 -9.61 -3.37
C PHE A 360 8.49 -10.22 -3.63
N VAL A 361 8.39 -11.54 -3.49
CA VAL A 361 7.15 -12.30 -3.67
C VAL A 361 6.58 -12.73 -2.32
N VAL A 362 5.30 -12.45 -2.11
CA VAL A 362 4.51 -13.03 -1.01
C VAL A 362 3.40 -13.89 -1.60
N GLY A 363 3.41 -15.18 -1.31
CA GLY A 363 2.66 -16.19 -2.05
C GLY A 363 1.78 -17.12 -1.20
N LEU A 364 0.91 -17.83 -1.91
CA LEU A 364 0.29 -19.11 -1.51
C LEU A 364 -0.47 -19.12 -0.17
N GLY A 365 -0.97 -17.98 0.30
CA GLY A 365 -1.80 -17.93 1.49
C GLY A 365 -1.09 -17.40 2.74
N SER A 366 -0.14 -16.49 2.58
CA SER A 366 0.51 -15.86 3.74
C SER A 366 -0.46 -14.93 4.48
N GLY A 367 -0.35 -14.87 5.80
CA GLY A 367 -1.26 -14.11 6.66
C GLY A 367 -0.57 -13.35 7.79
N ASN A 368 -1.18 -12.29 8.31
CA ASN A 368 -0.66 -11.55 9.49
C ASN A 368 0.80 -11.12 9.33
N PHE A 369 1.10 -10.32 8.30
CA PHE A 369 2.48 -9.89 8.05
C PHE A 369 2.62 -8.40 7.81
N SER A 370 3.83 -7.89 7.99
CA SER A 370 4.13 -6.49 7.73
C SER A 370 5.49 -6.30 7.06
N ILE A 371 5.56 -5.35 6.12
CA ILE A 371 6.79 -4.89 5.48
C ILE A 371 6.97 -3.42 5.79
N PHE A 372 8.13 -3.03 6.31
CA PHE A 372 8.46 -1.67 6.71
C PHE A 372 9.66 -1.14 5.92
N GLY A 373 9.45 -0.11 5.11
CA GLY A 373 10.44 0.49 4.24
C GLY A 373 10.95 -0.47 3.17
N GLY A 374 12.19 -0.25 2.73
CA GLY A 374 12.89 -1.09 1.77
C GLY A 374 12.88 -0.53 0.36
N GLN A 375 13.70 -1.13 -0.50
CA GLN A 375 13.84 -0.75 -1.90
C GLN A 375 13.91 -1.99 -2.78
N ILE A 376 12.99 -2.11 -3.71
CA ILE A 376 13.00 -3.15 -4.73
C ILE A 376 13.21 -2.48 -6.08
N SER A 377 14.25 -2.84 -6.81
CA SER A 377 14.61 -2.13 -8.04
C SER A 377 15.09 -3.03 -9.16
N ARG A 378 14.95 -2.56 -10.40
CA ARG A 378 15.54 -3.19 -11.60
C ARG A 378 15.26 -4.71 -11.69
N CYS A 379 13.97 -5.04 -11.61
CA CYS A 379 13.39 -6.37 -11.84
C CYS A 379 12.11 -6.22 -12.70
N ASP A 380 11.38 -7.29 -12.99
CA ASP A 380 10.12 -7.18 -13.76
C ASP A 380 8.97 -6.69 -12.86
N GLN A 381 8.75 -7.43 -11.77
CA GLN A 381 7.69 -7.19 -10.81
C GLN A 381 8.34 -6.87 -9.47
N GLY A 382 8.15 -5.66 -8.94
CA GLY A 382 8.79 -5.21 -7.70
C GLY A 382 8.33 -6.00 -6.48
N LEU A 383 7.24 -5.56 -5.85
CA LEU A 383 6.53 -6.35 -4.84
C LEU A 383 5.37 -7.09 -5.51
N ASP A 384 5.37 -8.43 -5.45
CA ASP A 384 4.30 -9.28 -5.97
C ASP A 384 3.65 -10.07 -4.82
N ILE A 385 2.54 -9.55 -4.31
CA ILE A 385 1.68 -10.26 -3.36
C ILE A 385 0.63 -11.03 -4.17
N THR A 386 0.80 -12.34 -4.25
CA THR A 386 0.07 -13.22 -5.19
C THR A 386 -0.23 -14.60 -4.59
N GLY A 387 -0.76 -15.51 -5.40
CA GLY A 387 -0.99 -16.91 -5.05
C GLY A 387 -2.46 -17.29 -4.97
N SER A 388 -2.74 -18.55 -5.27
CA SER A 388 -4.11 -19.11 -5.44
C SER A 388 -4.92 -19.21 -4.14
N ASN A 389 -4.26 -19.18 -2.98
CA ASN A 389 -4.92 -19.25 -1.67
C ASN A 389 -5.30 -17.87 -1.11
N GLY A 390 -4.69 -16.80 -1.63
CA GLY A 390 -4.92 -15.42 -1.22
C GLY A 390 -4.26 -15.05 0.08
N ASN A 391 -3.60 -13.89 0.12
CA ASN A 391 -2.93 -13.40 1.31
C ASN A 391 -3.88 -12.53 2.14
N THR A 392 -3.77 -12.58 3.47
CA THR A 392 -4.72 -11.93 4.38
C THR A 392 -4.02 -11.11 5.46
N TYR A 393 -4.68 -10.06 5.95
CA TYR A 393 -4.24 -9.29 7.12
C TYR A 393 -2.79 -8.83 7.00
N PHE A 394 -2.50 -8.04 5.97
CA PHE A 394 -1.15 -7.59 5.67
C PHE A 394 -1.03 -6.08 5.63
N ALA A 395 0.17 -5.59 5.91
CA ALA A 395 0.49 -4.18 5.78
C ALA A 395 1.86 -3.94 5.15
N VAL A 396 1.96 -2.95 4.27
CA VAL A 396 3.22 -2.51 3.65
C VAL A 396 3.34 -1.01 3.85
N TYR A 397 4.43 -0.57 4.48
CA TYR A 397 4.66 0.82 4.85
C TYR A 397 5.92 1.35 4.19
N GLY A 398 5.86 2.46 3.46
CA GLY A 398 7.05 3.18 3.00
C GLY A 398 7.97 2.44 2.04
N LEU A 399 7.49 1.37 1.38
CA LEU A 399 8.29 0.60 0.41
C LEU A 399 8.47 1.39 -0.88
N VAL A 400 9.66 1.35 -1.46
CA VAL A 400 9.96 1.92 -2.78
C VAL A 400 10.18 0.80 -3.80
N ALA A 401 9.35 0.77 -4.84
CA ALA A 401 9.58 -0.03 -6.04
C ALA A 401 10.07 0.89 -7.17
N GLU A 402 11.21 0.59 -7.78
CA GLU A 402 11.89 1.51 -8.70
C GLU A 402 12.39 0.82 -9.97
N GLU A 403 12.14 1.42 -11.13
CA GLU A 403 12.62 0.91 -12.42
C GLU A 403 12.24 -0.56 -12.70
N CYS A 404 11.10 -0.99 -12.16
CA CYS A 404 10.51 -2.30 -12.43
C CYS A 404 9.91 -2.33 -13.83
N SER A 405 10.20 -3.35 -14.65
CA SER A 405 9.82 -3.37 -16.07
C SER A 405 8.31 -3.52 -16.30
N LEU A 406 7.60 -4.30 -15.49
CA LEU A 406 6.17 -4.51 -15.62
C LEU A 406 5.38 -3.75 -14.55
N VAL A 407 5.66 -4.00 -13.27
CA VAL A 407 4.85 -3.45 -12.17
C VAL A 407 5.69 -3.14 -10.95
N GLY A 408 5.44 -1.98 -10.33
CA GLY A 408 6.06 -1.62 -9.06
C GLY A 408 5.52 -2.47 -7.91
N ILE A 409 4.24 -2.27 -7.57
CA ILE A 409 3.55 -2.99 -6.48
C ILE A 409 2.31 -3.68 -7.04
N LYS A 410 2.25 -5.00 -6.90
CA LYS A 410 1.20 -5.86 -7.43
C LYS A 410 0.54 -6.65 -6.31
N LEU A 411 -0.78 -6.57 -6.28
CA LEU A 411 -1.68 -7.39 -5.48
C LEU A 411 -2.52 -8.21 -6.46
N ALA A 412 -2.12 -9.44 -6.70
CA ALA A 412 -2.79 -10.34 -7.63
C ALA A 412 -3.53 -11.48 -6.90
N ASN A 413 -4.54 -12.00 -7.57
CA ASN A 413 -5.33 -13.17 -7.14
C ASN A 413 -6.28 -12.84 -5.98
N PHE A 414 -6.13 -13.47 -4.81
CA PHE A 414 -7.13 -13.50 -3.73
C PHE A 414 -6.73 -12.69 -2.49
N ASN A 415 -6.01 -11.58 -2.67
CA ASN A 415 -5.55 -10.73 -1.56
C ASN A 415 -6.72 -10.02 -0.88
N ARG A 416 -6.74 -10.05 0.46
CA ARG A 416 -7.81 -9.43 1.24
C ARG A 416 -7.37 -8.85 2.58
N HIS A 417 -8.11 -7.85 3.06
CA HIS A 417 -7.84 -7.19 4.35
C HIS A 417 -6.41 -6.65 4.44
N GLY A 418 -6.02 -5.89 3.42
CA GLY A 418 -4.66 -5.43 3.20
C GLY A 418 -4.52 -3.92 3.29
N LYS A 419 -3.32 -3.45 3.62
CA LYS A 419 -2.98 -2.02 3.65
C LYS A 419 -1.63 -1.75 2.97
N ILE A 420 -1.59 -0.78 2.06
CA ILE A 420 -0.39 -0.25 1.42
C ILE A 420 -0.33 1.24 1.74
N ASP A 421 0.70 1.69 2.43
CA ASP A 421 0.72 3.01 3.07
C ASP A 421 2.05 3.72 2.84
N GLY A 422 2.02 4.94 2.32
CA GLY A 422 3.23 5.73 2.06
C GLY A 422 4.20 5.10 1.04
N CYS A 423 3.75 4.15 0.23
CA CYS A 423 4.61 3.43 -0.72
C CYS A 423 4.79 4.21 -2.03
N SER A 424 5.91 3.98 -2.71
CA SER A 424 6.25 4.65 -3.97
C SER A 424 6.55 3.64 -5.07
N ALA A 425 5.98 3.87 -6.27
CA ALA A 425 6.35 3.19 -7.50
C ALA A 425 6.97 4.21 -8.46
N ILE A 426 8.28 4.14 -8.72
CA ILE A 426 9.04 5.17 -9.42
C ILE A 426 9.59 4.59 -10.72
N ARG A 427 9.28 5.23 -11.86
CA ARG A 427 9.77 4.82 -13.18
C ARG A 427 9.50 3.34 -13.48
N CYS A 428 8.37 2.82 -13.01
CA CYS A 428 7.94 1.48 -13.37
C CYS A 428 7.37 1.49 -14.79
N GLY A 429 7.58 0.42 -15.54
CA GLY A 429 7.17 0.32 -16.93
C GLY A 429 5.67 0.29 -17.08
N SER A 430 5.04 -0.88 -17.02
CA SER A 430 3.61 -0.91 -17.31
C SER A 430 2.75 -0.22 -16.26
N LEU A 431 3.04 -0.50 -14.99
CA LEU A 431 2.13 -0.22 -13.89
C LEU A 431 2.87 0.26 -12.66
N GLY A 432 2.33 1.29 -11.99
CA GLY A 432 2.81 1.69 -10.68
C GLY A 432 2.29 0.71 -9.63
N PHE A 433 0.97 0.71 -9.45
CA PHE A 433 0.22 -0.14 -8.54
C PHE A 433 -0.83 -0.93 -9.31
N LEU A 434 -0.91 -2.23 -9.04
CA LEU A 434 -1.92 -3.13 -9.61
C LEU A 434 -2.65 -3.87 -8.50
N CYS A 435 -3.98 -3.80 -8.49
CA CYS A 435 -4.84 -4.69 -7.71
C CYS A 435 -5.73 -5.48 -8.68
N ILE A 436 -5.57 -6.79 -8.74
CA ILE A 436 -6.25 -7.63 -9.74
C ILE A 436 -6.75 -8.96 -9.17
N ALA A 437 -7.98 -9.33 -9.55
CA ALA A 437 -8.58 -10.61 -9.22
C ALA A 437 -8.19 -11.73 -10.20
N SER A 438 -6.89 -11.99 -10.36
CA SER A 438 -6.38 -13.04 -11.27
C SER A 438 -6.42 -14.42 -10.61
N GLY A 439 -7.43 -15.23 -10.87
CA GLY A 439 -7.47 -16.59 -10.34
C GLY A 439 -8.45 -17.45 -11.12
N ASP A 440 -8.26 -18.75 -11.04
CA ASP A 440 -9.12 -19.72 -11.73
C ASP A 440 -9.67 -20.77 -10.75
N ARG A 441 -10.31 -20.30 -9.66
CA ARG A 441 -11.12 -21.23 -8.84
C ARG A 441 -12.43 -21.60 -9.54
N GLY A 442 -12.75 -21.00 -10.69
CA GLY A 442 -13.98 -21.22 -11.47
C GLY A 442 -15.27 -20.75 -10.79
N VAL A 443 -15.24 -20.46 -9.49
CA VAL A 443 -16.40 -20.07 -8.68
C VAL A 443 -16.02 -18.88 -7.79
N GLU A 444 -16.94 -17.93 -7.63
CA GLU A 444 -16.80 -16.86 -6.65
C GLU A 444 -17.04 -17.42 -5.23
N THR A 445 -16.12 -17.16 -4.29
CA THR A 445 -16.22 -17.60 -2.89
C THR A 445 -16.07 -16.42 -1.93
N ASP A 446 -16.16 -16.67 -0.62
CA ASP A 446 -15.87 -15.63 0.38
C ASP A 446 -14.39 -15.23 0.42
N ASP A 447 -13.49 -15.97 -0.22
CA ASP A 447 -12.06 -15.63 -0.29
C ASP A 447 -11.71 -14.66 -1.42
N MET A 448 -12.71 -14.17 -2.14
CA MET A 448 -12.49 -13.25 -3.26
C MET A 448 -11.78 -11.97 -2.80
N PRO A 449 -10.91 -11.38 -3.66
CA PRO A 449 -10.03 -10.29 -3.26
C PRO A 449 -10.81 -9.03 -2.87
N ARG A 450 -10.56 -8.53 -1.66
CA ARG A 450 -11.33 -7.41 -1.11
C ARG A 450 -10.65 -6.60 -0.03
N ASP A 451 -11.20 -5.44 0.29
CA ASP A 451 -10.85 -4.67 1.48
C ASP A 451 -9.35 -4.36 1.55
N VAL A 452 -8.85 -3.76 0.47
CA VAL A 452 -7.47 -3.30 0.38
C VAL A 452 -7.47 -1.78 0.37
N VAL A 453 -6.68 -1.17 1.24
CA VAL A 453 -6.51 0.28 1.30
C VAL A 453 -5.12 0.67 0.83
N PHE A 454 -5.05 1.54 -0.18
CA PHE A 454 -3.86 2.29 -0.53
C PHE A 454 -3.99 3.69 0.09
N ARG A 455 -3.01 4.12 0.88
CA ARG A 455 -3.00 5.42 1.53
C ARG A 455 -1.67 6.12 1.30
N ASP A 456 -1.69 7.42 1.02
CA ASP A 456 -0.49 8.25 0.88
C ASP A 456 0.53 7.69 -0.13
N CYS A 457 0.08 6.89 -1.11
CA CYS A 457 0.93 6.22 -2.08
C CYS A 457 1.18 7.11 -3.30
N GLN A 458 2.34 6.96 -3.94
CA GLN A 458 2.68 7.73 -5.13
C GLN A 458 3.23 6.86 -6.25
N ALA A 459 2.73 7.08 -7.46
CA ALA A 459 3.28 6.52 -8.69
C ALA A 459 3.92 7.68 -9.47
N ILE A 460 5.23 7.60 -9.70
CA ILE A 460 6.02 8.65 -10.35
C ILE A 460 6.54 8.12 -11.67
N ASP A 461 6.26 8.80 -12.77
CA ASP A 461 6.74 8.47 -14.11
C ASP A 461 6.49 7.00 -14.49
N THR A 462 5.32 6.47 -14.12
CA THR A 462 4.87 5.17 -14.66
C THR A 462 4.77 5.27 -16.19
N GLY A 463 4.99 4.16 -16.89
CA GLY A 463 5.12 4.13 -18.35
C GLY A 463 6.59 4.20 -18.81
N PHE A 464 7.53 4.22 -17.87
CA PHE A 464 8.96 4.37 -18.15
C PHE A 464 9.55 3.10 -18.79
N ASP A 465 10.27 3.24 -19.92
CA ASP A 465 10.78 2.10 -20.70
C ASP A 465 9.69 1.05 -21.00
N TRP A 466 8.49 1.51 -21.36
CA TRP A 466 7.38 0.64 -21.72
C TRP A 466 7.73 -0.22 -22.95
N GLU A 467 8.02 -1.50 -22.73
CA GLU A 467 8.32 -2.45 -23.81
C GLU A 467 7.06 -3.18 -24.35
N ARG A 468 5.84 -2.65 -24.16
CA ARG A 468 4.56 -3.30 -24.54
C ARG A 468 4.40 -4.74 -24.00
N LYS A 469 4.94 -5.03 -22.82
CA LYS A 469 4.83 -6.35 -22.19
C LYS A 469 3.45 -6.55 -21.54
N GLY A 470 2.48 -6.95 -22.36
CA GLY A 470 1.26 -7.63 -21.91
C GLY A 470 0.11 -6.79 -21.36
N PHE A 471 0.30 -5.49 -21.08
CA PHE A 471 -0.80 -4.57 -20.77
C PHE A 471 -1.08 -3.65 -21.96
N PRO A 472 -2.34 -3.44 -22.36
CA PRO A 472 -2.66 -2.60 -23.50
C PRO A 472 -2.54 -1.10 -23.19
N VAL A 473 -2.67 -0.70 -21.91
CA VAL A 473 -2.59 0.69 -21.48
C VAL A 473 -1.83 0.81 -20.16
N PRO A 474 -0.78 1.64 -20.08
CA PRO A 474 -0.07 1.93 -18.84
C PRO A 474 -0.94 2.70 -17.85
N GLY A 475 -0.70 2.48 -16.56
CA GLY A 475 -1.45 3.15 -15.51
C GLY A 475 -0.72 3.25 -14.18
N ALA A 476 -0.82 4.40 -13.55
CA ALA A 476 -0.24 4.64 -12.22
C ALA A 476 -0.92 3.77 -11.16
N PHE A 477 -2.25 3.81 -11.07
CA PHE A 477 -3.04 2.94 -10.18
C PHE A 477 -4.11 2.21 -10.98
N ILE A 478 -4.03 0.88 -11.04
CA ILE A 478 -4.99 0.04 -11.73
C ILE A 478 -5.68 -0.91 -10.75
N VAL A 479 -7.01 -0.93 -10.80
CA VAL A 479 -7.87 -1.96 -10.23
C VAL A 479 -8.55 -2.70 -11.37
N SER A 480 -8.33 -4.01 -11.47
CA SER A 480 -8.82 -4.79 -12.61
C SER A 480 -9.47 -6.12 -12.23
N PRO A 481 -10.52 -6.55 -12.95
CA PRO A 481 -10.97 -7.91 -12.87
C PRO A 481 -10.06 -8.83 -13.67
N SER A 482 -10.29 -10.12 -13.50
CA SER A 482 -9.90 -11.12 -14.50
C SER A 482 -11.06 -11.41 -15.45
N ASN A 483 -10.77 -12.22 -16.47
CA ASN A 483 -11.78 -12.73 -17.39
C ASN A 483 -12.84 -13.58 -16.69
N VAL A 484 -12.47 -14.21 -15.57
CA VAL A 484 -13.35 -15.08 -14.75
C VAL A 484 -14.15 -14.24 -13.76
N TYR A 485 -13.48 -13.35 -13.02
CA TYR A 485 -14.06 -12.60 -11.91
C TYR A 485 -14.30 -11.13 -12.25
N LYS A 486 -15.29 -10.88 -13.11
CA LYS A 486 -15.59 -9.53 -13.64
C LYS A 486 -15.98 -8.48 -12.59
N ARG A 487 -16.42 -8.92 -11.40
CA ARG A 487 -16.93 -8.07 -10.30
C ARG A 487 -15.96 -7.87 -9.15
N TRP A 488 -14.72 -8.31 -9.33
CA TRP A 488 -13.69 -8.30 -8.30
C TRP A 488 -12.39 -7.66 -8.84
N PRO A 489 -11.53 -7.08 -7.99
CA PRO A 489 -11.64 -6.98 -6.54
C PRO A 489 -12.71 -5.99 -6.04
N LYS A 490 -13.08 -6.13 -4.77
CA LYS A 490 -14.03 -5.25 -4.07
C LYS A 490 -13.35 -4.56 -2.87
N GLY A 491 -14.05 -3.67 -2.18
CA GLY A 491 -13.51 -2.88 -1.08
C GLY A 491 -12.16 -2.17 -1.31
N VAL A 492 -11.73 -1.92 -2.56
CA VAL A 492 -10.43 -1.28 -2.82
C VAL A 492 -10.54 0.23 -2.62
N LYS A 493 -9.75 0.80 -1.71
CA LYS A 493 -9.84 2.23 -1.37
C LYS A 493 -8.51 2.90 -1.67
N LEU A 494 -8.51 3.96 -2.45
CA LEU A 494 -7.37 4.87 -2.60
C LEU A 494 -7.63 6.12 -1.77
N ARG A 495 -6.68 6.50 -0.92
CA ARG A 495 -6.77 7.67 -0.04
C ARG A 495 -5.51 8.52 -0.20
N ASN A 496 -5.65 9.78 -0.61
CA ASN A 496 -4.52 10.70 -0.81
C ASN A 496 -3.39 10.11 -1.67
N CYS A 497 -3.76 9.33 -2.70
CA CYS A 497 -2.80 8.73 -3.63
C CYS A 497 -2.48 9.70 -4.77
N ARG A 498 -1.26 9.62 -5.32
CA ARG A 498 -0.76 10.58 -6.30
C ARG A 498 -0.19 9.88 -7.53
N ALA A 499 -0.70 10.22 -8.70
CA ALA A 499 -0.04 9.92 -9.96
C ALA A 499 0.72 11.18 -10.42
N ILE A 500 2.04 11.05 -10.60
CA ILE A 500 2.94 12.17 -10.88
C ILE A 500 3.70 11.86 -12.16
N TRP A 501 3.63 12.77 -13.13
CA TRP A 501 4.45 12.71 -14.34
C TRP A 501 5.31 13.96 -14.42
N THR A 502 6.63 13.77 -14.29
CA THR A 502 7.62 14.84 -14.44
C THR A 502 7.91 15.16 -15.90
N LYS A 503 7.59 14.22 -16.80
CA LYS A 503 7.67 14.38 -18.26
C LYS A 503 6.37 13.88 -18.89
N PRO A 504 5.96 14.44 -20.05
CA PRO A 504 4.80 13.92 -20.78
C PRO A 504 4.99 12.42 -21.06
N PRO A 505 4.01 11.56 -20.74
CA PRO A 505 4.12 10.15 -21.05
C PRO A 505 4.17 9.95 -22.57
N GLU A 506 5.01 9.04 -23.02
CA GLU A 506 5.14 8.73 -24.46
C GLU A 506 3.85 8.09 -25.03
N HIS A 507 3.02 7.54 -24.15
CA HIS A 507 1.82 6.80 -24.50
C HIS A 507 0.58 7.33 -23.75
N PRO A 508 -0.64 7.09 -24.27
CA PRO A 508 -1.85 7.33 -23.51
C PRO A 508 -1.84 6.53 -22.21
N MET A 509 -2.10 7.20 -21.10
CA MET A 509 -1.98 6.61 -19.76
C MET A 509 -3.18 6.94 -18.87
N TYR A 510 -3.39 6.11 -17.86
CA TYR A 510 -4.32 6.41 -16.78
C TYR A 510 -3.59 6.82 -15.50
N GLY A 511 -4.07 7.88 -14.84
CA GLY A 511 -3.71 8.15 -13.43
C GLY A 511 -4.29 7.07 -12.54
N PHE A 512 -5.61 6.99 -12.59
CA PHE A 512 -6.40 6.06 -11.81
C PHE A 512 -7.38 5.37 -12.74
N TRP A 513 -7.26 4.04 -12.84
CA TRP A 513 -8.15 3.22 -13.66
C TRP A 513 -8.73 2.07 -12.87
N ASN A 514 -10.06 2.03 -12.84
CA ASN A 514 -10.82 0.91 -12.35
C ASN A 514 -11.73 0.41 -13.49
N ASN A 515 -11.57 -0.86 -13.91
CA ASN A 515 -12.45 -1.49 -14.90
C ASN A 515 -13.24 -2.67 -14.31
N VAL A 516 -13.35 -2.76 -12.99
CA VAL A 516 -14.21 -3.76 -12.35
C VAL A 516 -15.67 -3.40 -12.60
N ALA A 517 -16.46 -4.36 -13.08
CA ALA A 517 -17.88 -4.16 -13.30
C ALA A 517 -18.64 -4.32 -11.98
N TYR A 518 -19.23 -3.25 -11.46
CA TYR A 518 -20.05 -3.32 -10.25
C TYR A 518 -21.53 -3.47 -10.61
N SER A 519 -22.16 -4.53 -10.08
CA SER A 519 -23.62 -4.70 -10.09
C SER A 519 -24.13 -4.74 -8.65
N GLY A 520 -25.25 -4.05 -8.38
CA GLY A 520 -26.03 -4.16 -7.13
C GLY A 520 -25.43 -3.54 -5.86
N GLY A 521 -25.89 -2.35 -5.48
CA GLY A 521 -25.94 -1.96 -4.05
C GLY A 521 -24.65 -1.62 -3.25
N GLU A 522 -23.45 -2.08 -3.63
CA GLU A 522 -22.24 -1.75 -2.84
C GLU A 522 -21.23 -0.85 -3.59
N PRO A 523 -20.80 0.30 -3.03
CA PRO A 523 -19.70 1.10 -3.56
C PRO A 523 -18.37 0.41 -3.20
N ASN A 524 -17.91 -0.43 -4.11
CA ASN A 524 -16.85 -1.38 -3.78
C ASN A 524 -15.45 -0.85 -4.03
N THR A 525 -15.27 0.28 -4.71
CA THR A 525 -13.92 0.82 -4.93
C THR A 525 -13.98 2.32 -5.05
N VAL A 526 -13.22 2.99 -4.18
CA VAL A 526 -13.37 4.42 -3.90
C VAL A 526 -12.03 5.10 -4.05
N ASP A 527 -12.01 6.23 -4.73
CA ASP A 527 -10.92 7.18 -4.63
C ASP A 527 -11.35 8.36 -3.75
N ALA A 528 -10.51 8.69 -2.79
CA ALA A 528 -10.69 9.81 -1.89
C ALA A 528 -9.42 10.65 -1.93
N ASP A 529 -9.56 11.91 -2.34
CA ASP A 529 -8.48 12.90 -2.32
C ASP A 529 -7.26 12.50 -3.17
N CYS A 530 -7.50 11.73 -4.23
CA CYS A 530 -6.45 11.29 -5.15
C CYS A 530 -6.17 12.37 -6.20
N VAL A 531 -4.90 12.52 -6.60
CA VAL A 531 -4.48 13.64 -7.45
C VAL A 531 -3.61 13.14 -8.61
N VAL A 532 -3.85 13.69 -9.79
CA VAL A 532 -2.98 13.58 -10.95
C VAL A 532 -2.23 14.89 -11.13
N THR A 533 -0.90 14.83 -11.26
CA THR A 533 -0.04 16.01 -11.51
C THR A 533 0.94 15.71 -12.65
N GLY A 534 1.29 16.73 -13.44
CA GLY A 534 2.11 16.57 -14.65
C GLY A 534 1.35 16.95 -15.93
N ASN A 535 2.06 17.10 -17.05
CA ASN A 535 1.49 17.55 -18.33
C ASN A 535 0.47 16.53 -18.89
N PRO A 536 -0.85 16.82 -18.81
CA PRO A 536 -1.91 15.82 -18.90
C PRO A 536 -2.45 15.58 -20.32
N ASP A 537 -1.87 16.19 -21.37
CA ASP A 537 -2.42 16.16 -22.73
C ASP A 537 -2.64 14.72 -23.29
N ARG A 538 -2.01 13.71 -22.68
CA ARG A 538 -2.16 12.29 -23.02
C ARG A 538 -2.61 11.40 -21.86
N ALA A 539 -2.89 11.95 -20.69
CA ALA A 539 -3.30 11.18 -19.51
C ALA A 539 -4.81 11.32 -19.27
N LYS A 540 -5.55 10.21 -19.26
CA LYS A 540 -6.89 10.20 -18.67
C LYS A 540 -6.73 10.16 -17.15
N HIS A 541 -7.25 11.16 -16.46
CA HIS A 541 -6.99 11.29 -15.02
C HIS A 541 -7.65 10.16 -14.22
N PHE A 542 -8.94 9.95 -14.42
CA PHE A 542 -9.76 8.97 -13.69
C PHE A 542 -10.69 8.22 -14.66
N LEU A 543 -10.83 6.90 -14.47
CA LEU A 543 -11.81 6.09 -15.18
C LEU A 543 -12.38 4.99 -14.26
N GLY A 544 -13.71 4.94 -14.14
CA GLY A 544 -14.45 3.86 -13.46
C GLY A 544 -14.39 3.85 -11.93
N TRP A 545 -13.91 4.92 -11.31
CA TRP A 545 -13.89 5.08 -9.86
C TRP A 545 -15.20 5.62 -9.32
N HIS A 546 -15.57 5.20 -8.11
CA HIS A 546 -16.65 5.85 -7.38
C HIS A 546 -16.07 6.99 -6.55
N HIS A 547 -16.60 8.18 -6.78
CA HIS A 547 -16.24 9.38 -6.04
C HIS A 547 -17.26 9.61 -4.91
N PRO A 548 -16.87 10.14 -3.75
CA PRO A 548 -17.77 10.57 -2.65
C PRO A 548 -18.63 11.78 -3.05
N GLU A 549 -19.46 11.56 -4.06
CA GLU A 549 -20.35 12.50 -4.70
C GLU A 549 -21.66 11.80 -5.09
N CYS A 550 -22.78 12.47 -4.85
CA CYS A 550 -24.07 12.11 -5.41
C CYS A 550 -24.84 13.32 -5.93
N TRP A 551 -25.57 13.10 -7.01
CA TRP A 551 -26.58 13.99 -7.58
C TRP A 551 -27.94 13.30 -7.50
N LEU A 552 -28.79 13.84 -6.64
CA LEU A 552 -30.16 13.42 -6.49
C LEU A 552 -31.09 14.41 -7.21
N ARG A 553 -32.21 13.94 -7.72
CA ARG A 553 -33.22 14.71 -8.47
C ARG A 553 -34.61 14.35 -7.98
N ALA A 554 -35.57 15.25 -8.13
CA ALA A 554 -36.97 14.89 -7.87
C ALA A 554 -37.44 13.81 -8.87
N ALA A 555 -38.10 12.77 -8.33
CA ALA A 555 -38.60 11.62 -9.08
C ALA A 555 -39.83 11.94 -9.94
N THR A 556 -40.71 12.73 -9.37
CA THR A 556 -42.05 13.01 -9.85
C THR A 556 -42.44 14.43 -9.45
N VAL A 557 -43.58 14.88 -9.98
CA VAL A 557 -44.21 16.13 -9.58
C VAL A 557 -44.60 16.04 -8.11
N GLN A 558 -43.83 16.71 -7.25
CA GLN A 558 -44.16 16.82 -5.84
C GLN A 558 -45.00 18.08 -5.61
N SER A 559 -46.22 17.91 -5.07
CA SER A 559 -47.05 19.03 -4.66
C SER A 559 -46.64 19.51 -3.27
N ILE A 560 -46.29 20.79 -3.14
CA ILE A 560 -45.86 21.39 -1.88
C ILE A 560 -47.06 22.13 -1.26
N PRO A 561 -47.53 21.77 -0.05
CA PRO A 561 -48.63 22.47 0.60
C PRO A 561 -48.32 23.94 0.90
N ASN A 562 -49.36 24.77 0.92
CA ASN A 562 -49.21 26.20 1.23
C ASN A 562 -48.74 26.40 2.67
N SER A 563 -47.74 27.28 2.86
CA SER A 563 -47.20 27.68 4.17
C SER A 563 -46.73 26.53 5.06
N LYS A 564 -46.34 25.40 4.46
CA LYS A 564 -45.84 24.23 5.20
C LYS A 564 -44.46 23.81 4.68
N PRO A 565 -43.42 23.82 5.53
CA PRO A 565 -42.15 23.22 5.19
C PRO A 565 -42.32 21.73 4.85
N THR A 566 -41.73 21.32 3.73
CA THR A 566 -41.90 19.98 3.17
C THR A 566 -40.55 19.44 2.71
N ASN A 567 -40.19 18.25 3.20
CA ASN A 567 -38.99 17.57 2.72
C ASN A 567 -39.19 17.10 1.29
N LEU A 568 -38.18 17.33 0.44
CA LEU A 568 -38.18 16.79 -0.89
C LEU A 568 -37.91 15.28 -0.86
N VAL A 569 -38.66 14.56 -1.68
CA VAL A 569 -38.37 13.16 -1.98
C VAL A 569 -37.51 13.14 -3.23
N LEU A 570 -36.22 12.84 -3.06
CA LEU A 570 -35.26 12.78 -4.15
C LEU A 570 -34.92 11.33 -4.48
N GLU A 571 -34.60 11.10 -5.75
CA GLU A 571 -34.08 9.86 -6.32
C GLU A 571 -32.69 10.10 -6.93
N ALA A 572 -31.93 9.04 -7.17
CA ALA A 572 -30.56 9.14 -7.63
C ALA A 572 -30.49 9.28 -9.15
N ALA A 573 -29.74 10.27 -9.63
CA ALA A 573 -29.38 10.40 -11.05
C ALA A 573 -27.91 10.05 -11.30
N ILE A 574 -27.02 10.44 -10.39
CA ILE A 574 -25.61 10.02 -10.36
C ILE A 574 -25.31 9.71 -8.91
N ASP A 575 -25.11 8.45 -8.58
CA ASP A 575 -24.85 8.07 -7.19
C ASP A 575 -23.87 6.89 -7.14
N SER A 576 -22.64 7.19 -7.51
CA SER A 576 -21.58 6.19 -7.64
C SER A 576 -21.25 5.55 -6.28
N MET A 577 -21.43 6.30 -5.19
CA MET A 577 -21.18 5.86 -3.82
C MET A 577 -22.42 5.34 -3.08
N LYS A 578 -23.57 5.28 -3.75
CA LYS A 578 -24.85 4.85 -3.15
C LYS A 578 -25.16 5.60 -1.85
N MET A 579 -24.99 6.91 -1.93
CA MET A 579 -25.33 7.86 -0.89
C MET A 579 -26.86 8.01 -0.78
N LEU A 580 -27.67 7.72 -1.80
CA LEU A 580 -29.13 7.78 -1.68
C LEU A 580 -29.66 6.75 -0.68
N ASN A 581 -30.29 7.25 0.38
CA ASN A 581 -31.16 6.47 1.24
C ASN A 581 -32.56 6.38 0.59
N GLN A 582 -32.87 5.24 -0.02
CA GLN A 582 -34.14 5.03 -0.73
C GLN A 582 -35.39 5.11 0.15
N ARG A 583 -35.25 4.99 1.49
CA ARG A 583 -36.39 5.12 2.41
C ARG A 583 -36.74 6.57 2.68
N THR A 584 -35.75 7.44 2.74
CA THR A 584 -35.93 8.85 3.12
C THR A 584 -35.84 9.82 1.95
N GLY A 585 -35.27 9.40 0.82
CA GLY A 585 -34.96 10.28 -0.32
C GLY A 585 -33.84 11.27 -0.02
N GLN A 586 -33.02 11.01 1.01
CA GLN A 586 -31.90 11.85 1.43
C GLN A 586 -30.57 11.23 1.00
N ALA A 587 -29.52 12.04 0.90
CA ALA A 587 -28.16 11.54 0.79
C ALA A 587 -27.62 11.14 2.17
N GLU A 588 -26.85 10.07 2.25
CA GLU A 588 -26.19 9.54 3.44
C GLU A 588 -24.68 9.59 3.19
N ILE A 589 -23.96 10.26 4.08
CA ILE A 589 -22.52 10.49 3.95
C ILE A 589 -21.79 9.17 4.19
N ARG A 590 -21.03 8.73 3.18
CA ARG A 590 -20.29 7.45 3.23
C ARG A 590 -18.87 7.58 3.76
N LEU A 591 -18.35 8.79 3.90
CA LEU A 591 -16.99 9.07 4.38
C LEU A 591 -16.99 10.41 5.12
N SER A 592 -16.46 10.47 6.34
CA SER A 592 -16.27 11.76 7.01
C SER A 592 -15.38 12.70 6.18
N GLY A 593 -15.70 14.00 6.16
CA GLY A 593 -14.95 14.98 5.39
C GLY A 593 -15.55 16.39 5.42
N GLN A 594 -14.85 17.30 4.76
CA GLN A 594 -15.43 18.57 4.33
C GLN A 594 -16.23 18.33 3.05
N TYR A 595 -17.48 18.78 3.01
CA TYR A 595 -18.36 18.64 1.84
C TYR A 595 -18.87 19.98 1.36
N ARG A 596 -19.16 20.04 0.06
CA ARG A 596 -20.01 21.04 -0.57
C ARG A 596 -21.36 20.41 -0.89
N VAL A 597 -22.41 21.02 -0.38
CA VAL A 597 -23.80 20.67 -0.66
C VAL A 597 -24.42 21.81 -1.44
N GLU A 598 -25.00 21.51 -2.60
CA GLU A 598 -25.67 22.48 -3.45
C GLU A 598 -27.07 21.95 -3.77
N THR A 599 -28.06 22.83 -3.78
CA THR A 599 -29.42 22.44 -4.16
C THR A 599 -30.10 23.53 -4.96
N GLN A 600 -30.96 23.09 -5.87
CA GLN A 600 -31.85 23.93 -6.65
C GLN A 600 -33.24 23.33 -6.62
N VAL A 601 -34.25 24.19 -6.52
CA VAL A 601 -35.65 23.79 -6.64
C VAL A 601 -36.37 24.78 -7.53
N SER A 602 -37.14 24.28 -8.49
CA SER A 602 -37.99 25.11 -9.34
C SER A 602 -39.45 24.79 -9.10
N PHE A 603 -40.26 25.82 -8.88
CA PHE A 603 -41.71 25.73 -8.67
C PHE A 603 -42.44 26.10 -9.96
N LYS A 604 -43.64 25.53 -10.18
CA LYS A 604 -44.51 25.95 -11.29
C LYS A 604 -44.84 27.46 -11.21
N PRO A 605 -45.11 28.13 -12.35
CA PRO A 605 -45.38 29.56 -12.37
C PRO A 605 -46.51 29.98 -11.43
N ASN A 606 -46.20 30.85 -10.48
CA ASN A 606 -47.19 31.46 -9.59
C ASN A 606 -46.58 32.72 -8.95
N PRO A 607 -47.22 33.90 -9.11
CA PRO A 607 -46.66 35.17 -8.66
C PRO A 607 -46.90 35.51 -7.19
N ILE A 608 -47.65 34.68 -6.45
CA ILE A 608 -48.09 35.00 -5.10
C ILE A 608 -46.98 34.64 -4.09
N ASN A 609 -46.57 35.63 -3.29
CA ASN A 609 -45.61 35.54 -2.17
C ASN A 609 -44.28 34.86 -2.52
N GLY A 610 -43.55 34.35 -1.52
CA GLY A 610 -42.21 33.76 -1.68
C GLY A 610 -42.16 32.25 -1.89
N ARG A 611 -41.03 31.79 -2.41
CA ARG A 611 -40.56 30.40 -2.46
C ARG A 611 -39.27 30.32 -1.67
N GLN A 612 -39.13 29.27 -0.87
CA GLN A 612 -38.02 29.11 0.05
C GLN A 612 -37.45 27.70 -0.06
N ILE A 613 -36.13 27.59 0.12
CA ILE A 613 -35.42 26.32 0.23
C ILE A 613 -34.42 26.38 1.38
N ARG A 614 -34.13 25.22 1.98
CA ARG A 614 -33.15 25.02 3.05
C ARG A 614 -32.47 23.67 2.86
N ILE A 615 -31.22 23.57 3.32
CA ILE A 615 -30.50 22.28 3.38
C ILE A 615 -30.64 21.73 4.80
N LEU A 616 -30.96 20.44 4.89
CA LEU A 616 -31.04 19.72 6.16
C LEU A 616 -29.80 18.86 6.37
N LYS A 617 -29.32 18.80 7.61
CA LYS A 617 -28.36 17.81 8.10
C LYS A 617 -29.00 17.05 9.25
N ASN A 618 -29.12 15.71 9.14
CA ASN A 618 -29.77 14.87 10.15
C ASN A 618 -31.19 15.34 10.54
N GLY A 619 -31.92 15.91 9.57
CA GLY A 619 -33.27 16.48 9.77
C GLY A 619 -33.29 17.91 10.32
N GLU A 620 -32.16 18.49 10.71
CA GLU A 620 -32.06 19.86 11.21
C GLU A 620 -31.63 20.83 10.10
N VAL A 621 -32.19 22.04 10.10
CA VAL A 621 -31.82 23.08 9.12
C VAL A 621 -30.39 23.54 9.37
N LEU A 622 -29.55 23.45 8.35
CA LEU A 622 -28.22 24.04 8.39
C LEU A 622 -28.32 25.57 8.37
N GLN A 623 -27.61 26.21 9.30
CA GLN A 623 -27.54 27.67 9.38
C GLN A 623 -27.05 28.26 8.06
N ASN A 624 -27.59 29.44 7.69
CA ASN A 624 -27.23 30.18 6.48
C ASN A 624 -27.49 29.45 5.15
N THR A 625 -28.32 28.40 5.16
CA THR A 625 -28.74 27.72 3.91
C THR A 625 -30.11 28.14 3.43
N GLU A 626 -30.84 28.97 4.20
CA GLU A 626 -32.14 29.48 3.80
C GLU A 626 -32.01 30.50 2.66
N ALA A 627 -32.67 30.22 1.54
CA ALA A 627 -32.81 31.16 0.43
C ALA A 627 -34.28 31.35 0.10
N THR A 628 -34.69 32.61 -0.12
CA THR A 628 -36.07 32.98 -0.46
C THR A 628 -36.11 33.86 -1.70
N VAL A 629 -37.02 33.57 -2.63
CA VAL A 629 -37.24 34.34 -3.86
C VAL A 629 -38.74 34.61 -4.02
N ALA A 630 -39.10 35.81 -4.48
CA ALA A 630 -40.48 36.14 -4.79
C ALA A 630 -41.00 35.31 -5.98
N GLY A 631 -42.27 34.92 -5.93
CA GLY A 631 -42.95 34.28 -7.05
C GLY A 631 -43.04 35.22 -8.24
N VAL A 632 -42.93 34.66 -9.45
CA VAL A 632 -42.95 35.43 -10.71
C VAL A 632 -44.16 35.03 -11.56
N VAL A 633 -44.77 36.02 -12.24
CA VAL A 633 -45.90 35.80 -13.16
C VAL A 633 -45.38 35.11 -14.42
N GLY A 634 -46.04 34.03 -14.86
CA GLY A 634 -45.79 33.40 -16.17
C GLY A 634 -44.48 32.61 -16.31
N PHE A 635 -43.60 32.64 -15.32
CA PHE A 635 -42.32 31.93 -15.31
C PHE A 635 -42.17 31.06 -14.06
N GLN A 636 -41.44 29.95 -14.19
CA GLN A 636 -41.05 29.15 -13.03
C GLN A 636 -40.21 29.99 -12.06
N THR A 637 -40.39 29.76 -10.77
CA THR A 637 -39.55 30.38 -9.74
C THR A 637 -38.50 29.39 -9.29
N THR A 638 -37.23 29.67 -9.58
CA THR A 638 -36.10 28.83 -9.19
C THR A 638 -35.37 29.44 -8.01
N VAL A 639 -35.14 28.63 -6.98
CA VAL A 639 -34.37 29.01 -5.80
C VAL A 639 -33.13 28.13 -5.73
N ARG A 640 -32.01 28.70 -5.28
CA ARG A 640 -30.71 28.02 -5.14
C ARG A 640 -30.06 28.38 -3.82
N THR A 641 -29.36 27.42 -3.22
CA THR A 641 -28.57 27.62 -2.01
C THR A 641 -27.45 26.59 -1.98
N SER A 642 -26.42 26.87 -1.18
CA SER A 642 -25.27 26.01 -1.02
C SER A 642 -24.71 26.10 0.39
N PHE A 643 -24.05 25.03 0.83
CA PHE A 643 -23.37 24.94 2.10
C PHE A 643 -22.03 24.24 1.92
N GLU A 644 -20.98 24.76 2.55
CA GLU A 644 -19.72 24.06 2.69
C GLU A 644 -19.43 23.84 4.17
N GLY A 645 -19.19 22.59 4.58
CA GLY A 645 -18.98 22.27 5.98
C GLY A 645 -18.64 20.82 6.24
N ARG A 646 -18.46 20.49 7.52
CA ARG A 646 -18.04 19.17 7.99
C ARG A 646 -19.22 18.20 8.11
N PHE A 647 -19.03 17.01 7.57
CA PHE A 647 -19.94 15.89 7.72
C PHE A 647 -19.19 14.65 8.19
N GLU A 648 -19.85 13.87 9.02
CA GLU A 648 -19.39 12.57 9.50
C GLU A 648 -20.05 11.44 8.70
N GLU A 649 -19.39 10.29 8.64
CA GLU A 649 -19.98 9.07 8.09
C GLU A 649 -21.31 8.75 8.81
N GLY A 650 -22.35 8.50 8.04
CA GLY A 650 -23.72 8.27 8.51
C GLY A 650 -24.60 9.52 8.60
N ASP A 651 -24.04 10.74 8.52
CA ASP A 651 -24.86 11.96 8.44
C ASP A 651 -25.81 11.91 7.24
N THR A 652 -27.05 12.36 7.40
CA THR A 652 -27.99 12.52 6.28
C THR A 652 -28.09 13.97 5.81
N VAL A 653 -28.24 14.16 4.51
CA VAL A 653 -28.39 15.45 3.85
C VAL A 653 -29.68 15.47 3.04
N GLY A 654 -30.55 16.42 3.37
CA GLY A 654 -31.86 16.57 2.74
C GLY A 654 -32.11 18.00 2.25
N VAL A 655 -33.24 18.19 1.58
CA VAL A 655 -33.72 19.52 1.15
C VAL A 655 -35.13 19.72 1.69
N GLU A 656 -35.35 20.83 2.37
CA GLU A 656 -36.67 21.29 2.79
C GLU A 656 -37.09 22.47 1.91
N VAL A 657 -38.35 22.49 1.50
CA VAL A 657 -38.92 23.57 0.70
C VAL A 657 -40.19 24.12 1.32
N LEU A 658 -40.46 25.40 1.08
CA LEU A 658 -41.67 26.07 1.51
C LEU A 658 -42.17 27.02 0.41
N GLN A 659 -43.48 27.12 0.26
CA GLN A 659 -44.13 28.03 -0.68
C GLN A 659 -45.39 28.64 -0.05
N ASN A 660 -45.65 29.92 -0.34
CA ASN A 660 -46.79 30.68 0.21
C ASN A 660 -47.76 31.17 -0.88
N SER A 661 -48.01 30.38 -1.92
CA SER A 661 -48.79 30.78 -3.10
C SER A 661 -50.30 30.93 -2.89
N GLY A 662 -50.81 30.61 -1.69
CA GLY A 662 -52.24 30.64 -1.35
C GLY A 662 -52.96 29.30 -1.57
N ALA A 663 -52.33 28.34 -2.25
CA ALA A 663 -52.80 26.97 -2.46
C ALA A 663 -51.60 26.02 -2.55
N PRO A 664 -51.79 24.69 -2.57
CA PRO A 664 -50.71 23.77 -2.94
C PRO A 664 -50.10 24.14 -4.30
N LEU A 665 -48.78 24.06 -4.41
CA LEU A 665 -48.04 24.38 -5.64
C LEU A 665 -47.04 23.27 -5.94
N ASP A 666 -47.07 22.80 -7.18
CA ASP A 666 -46.18 21.74 -7.62
C ASP A 666 -44.78 22.27 -7.95
N LEU A 667 -43.80 21.39 -7.81
CA LEU A 667 -42.49 21.56 -8.43
C LEU A 667 -42.59 21.46 -9.95
N HIS A 668 -41.68 22.14 -10.64
CA HIS A 668 -41.56 22.08 -12.09
C HIS A 668 -41.03 20.71 -12.53
N GLU A 669 -41.58 20.18 -13.63
CA GLU A 669 -41.44 18.78 -14.03
C GLU A 669 -40.20 18.52 -14.91
N GLU A 670 -39.53 19.59 -15.34
CA GLU A 670 -38.36 19.49 -16.22
C GLU A 670 -37.17 18.81 -15.52
N ARG A 671 -36.52 17.88 -16.24
CA ARG A 671 -35.32 17.18 -15.74
C ARG A 671 -34.22 18.20 -15.45
N GLY A 672 -33.77 18.22 -14.19
CA GLY A 672 -32.73 19.15 -13.72
C GLY A 672 -33.27 20.47 -13.17
N ALA A 673 -34.60 20.65 -13.09
CA ALA A 673 -35.20 21.81 -12.45
C ALA A 673 -35.08 21.75 -10.91
N THR A 674 -35.08 20.54 -10.34
CA THR A 674 -34.94 20.27 -8.90
C THR A 674 -33.89 19.18 -8.64
N TRP A 675 -32.84 19.51 -7.86
CA TRP A 675 -31.73 18.60 -7.57
C TRP A 675 -31.00 18.94 -6.27
N LEU A 676 -30.30 17.94 -5.72
CA LEU A 676 -29.34 18.03 -4.62
C LEU A 676 -28.01 17.42 -5.07
N CYS A 677 -26.93 18.17 -4.96
CA CYS A 677 -25.56 17.69 -5.16
C CYS A 677 -24.85 17.69 -3.81
N VAL A 678 -24.29 16.53 -3.42
CA VAL A 678 -23.45 16.39 -2.23
C VAL A 678 -22.10 15.89 -2.70
N ARG A 679 -21.03 16.68 -2.53
CA ARG A 679 -19.68 16.35 -2.99
C ARG A 679 -18.67 16.55 -1.87
N ARG A 680 -17.84 15.55 -1.59
CA ARG A 680 -16.70 15.69 -0.67
C ARG A 680 -15.61 16.54 -1.32
N LEU A 681 -15.10 17.51 -0.58
CA LEU A 681 -14.00 18.39 -1.01
C LEU A 681 -12.64 17.83 -0.57
N HIS A 682 -12.53 17.39 0.69
CA HIS A 682 -11.33 16.77 1.24
C HIS A 682 -11.64 15.99 2.53
N ALA A 683 -10.73 15.10 2.95
CA ALA A 683 -10.73 14.52 4.29
C ALA A 683 -10.50 15.57 5.38
N ILE A 684 -11.04 15.30 6.57
CA ILE A 684 -10.76 16.06 7.80
C ILE A 684 -9.36 15.72 8.31
#